data_AF-G3HK55-F1
#
_entry.id   AF-G3HK55-F1
#
_cell.length_a   1.000
_cell.length_b   1.000
_cell.length_c   1.000
_cell.angle_alpha   90.00
_cell.angle_beta   90.00
_cell.angle_gamma   90.00
#
_symmetry.space_group_name_H-M   'P 1'
#
loop_
_entity.id
_entity.type
_entity.pdbx_description
1 polymer ?
#
loop_
_entity_poly.entity_id
_entity_poly.type
_entity_poly.pdbx_seq_one_letter_code
_entity_poly.pdbx_strand_id
1 'polypeptide(L)'
;MPFVLGCWREGIDPYGFERPEDFDYEAYEEFFSTYLVILTKRAIKWSKLLKRSGGVRKSLTVKRYVRKGIPLEHRARVWMAMSGAQAQMDQNPGYYQRLLEGEGSPSLEEAIRTDLNRTFPDNVRFRKTAEPCLQKTLYNVLLAYGLHNQGVGYCQGMNFIAGYLILITKNEEESFWLLDALVGRILPDYYSPAMLGLKTDQEVLAELVRMKLPAVAALMDGHGVLWTLLVSRWFICLFVDILPVETVLRIWDCLFNEGSKIIFRVALTLIKQHQEFILEAKSVPDICDKFKQITKGDFVTECHTFMQVYEAIDTRDGASCAELVSFKHPHVANPRLQMASPEEKCQQVLEPPYDEMFAAHLRALPVMYAVALDLRIFANNADQQLVKKGKSKVGDMLEKAAELLMSCFRVCASDTRAGIEDSKKWGMLFLVNQLFKIYFKINKLHLCKPLIRAIDSSNLKDDYSTAQRVTYKYYVGRKAMFDSDFKQAEEYLSFAFEHCHRSSQKNKRMILIYLLPVKMLLGHMPTIELLRKYHLMQFSEVTKAVSEGNLLLLNEALAKHETFFIRCGIFLILEKLKIITYRNLFKKVYLLLKTHQLSLDAFLVALKFMHVEDVDIDEVQCILANLIYMCADDLQTECIPLQLSSGAQVFVFPQGPGDSR
;
A
#
# COMPACT_ATOMS: atom_id res chain seq x y z
N MET A 1 2.07 32.15 20.22
CA MET A 1 3.17 32.27 19.25
C MET A 1 4.02 33.49 19.58
N PRO A 2 4.88 33.41 20.62
CA PRO A 2 6.22 34.00 20.48
C PRO A 2 7.37 33.06 20.92
N PHE A 3 7.08 31.91 21.52
CA PHE A 3 8.12 31.06 22.15
C PHE A 3 8.90 30.12 21.21
N VAL A 4 8.50 29.97 19.94
CA VAL A 4 9.16 29.01 19.02
C VAL A 4 10.31 29.66 18.22
N LEU A 5 10.38 31.00 18.17
CA LEU A 5 11.34 31.73 17.32
C LEU A 5 12.39 32.53 18.12
N GLY A 6 12.38 32.50 19.46
CA GLY A 6 13.12 33.47 20.27
C GLY A 6 14.31 32.97 21.11
N CYS A 7 14.69 31.68 21.07
CA CYS A 7 15.76 31.20 21.96
C CYS A 7 16.50 29.94 21.48
N TRP A 8 16.75 29.80 20.19
CA TRP A 8 17.80 28.88 19.73
C TRP A 8 19.13 29.65 19.89
N ARG A 9 19.74 29.60 21.08
CA ARG A 9 21.19 29.82 21.14
C ARG A 9 21.80 28.67 20.34
N GLU A 10 22.61 29.00 19.33
CA GLU A 10 23.32 28.03 18.50
C GLU A 10 23.92 26.94 19.40
N GLY A 11 23.50 25.68 19.20
CA GLY A 11 24.03 24.53 19.94
C GLY A 11 23.27 24.05 21.18
N ILE A 12 22.14 24.63 21.61
CA ILE A 12 21.38 24.14 22.79
C ILE A 12 19.96 23.71 22.41
N ASP A 13 19.50 22.55 22.92
CA ASP A 13 18.15 22.03 22.70
C ASP A 13 17.07 22.70 23.61
N PRO A 14 15.76 22.49 23.36
CA PRO A 14 14.69 23.08 24.17
C PRO A 14 14.67 22.66 25.65
N TYR A 15 15.42 21.61 26.01
CA TYR A 15 15.53 21.05 27.35
C TYR A 15 16.81 21.53 28.08
N GLY A 16 17.67 22.29 27.38
CA GLY A 16 18.89 22.89 27.91
C GLY A 16 20.13 22.02 27.75
N PHE A 17 20.09 20.95 26.96
CA PHE A 17 21.28 20.14 26.65
C PHE A 17 22.04 20.72 25.48
N GLU A 18 23.37 20.78 25.61
CA GLU A 18 24.24 21.10 24.48
C GLU A 18 24.23 19.97 23.46
N ARG A 19 24.15 20.36 22.19
CA ARG A 19 24.17 19.43 21.06
C ARG A 19 25.61 19.01 20.78
N PRO A 20 25.85 17.73 20.42
CA PRO A 20 27.15 17.26 19.98
C PRO A 20 27.70 18.05 18.79
N GLU A 21 29.03 18.07 18.62
CA GLU A 21 29.69 18.76 17.50
C GLU A 21 29.33 18.14 16.14
N ASP A 22 29.02 16.85 16.10
CA ASP A 22 28.60 16.07 14.92
C ASP A 22 27.09 16.10 14.67
N PHE A 23 26.35 16.99 15.33
CA PHE A 23 24.90 17.09 15.18
C PHE A 23 24.50 17.60 13.79
N ASP A 24 23.71 16.82 13.05
CA ASP A 24 23.19 17.21 11.74
C ASP A 24 22.02 18.21 11.87
N TYR A 25 22.36 19.50 11.80
CA TYR A 25 21.40 20.59 11.89
C TYR A 25 20.45 20.64 10.69
N GLU A 26 20.91 20.30 9.47
CA GLU A 26 20.10 20.37 8.26
C GLU A 26 19.00 19.31 8.27
N ALA A 27 19.35 18.05 8.58
CA ALA A 27 18.37 16.97 8.69
C ALA A 27 17.35 17.22 9.82
N TYR A 28 17.82 17.78 10.95
CA TYR A 28 16.95 18.14 12.06
C TYR A 28 15.98 19.26 11.70
N GLU A 29 16.43 20.32 11.02
CA GLU A 29 15.56 21.42 10.59
C GLU A 29 14.52 20.96 9.55
N GLU A 30 14.92 20.14 8.57
CA GLU A 30 14.00 19.58 7.58
C GLU A 30 12.90 18.74 8.25
N PHE A 31 13.29 17.82 9.14
CA PHE A 31 12.35 17.03 9.93
C PHE A 31 11.42 17.92 10.77
N PHE A 32 12.00 18.88 11.51
CA PHE A 32 11.25 19.71 12.46
C PHE A 32 10.26 20.64 11.75
N SER A 33 10.59 21.12 10.54
CA SER A 33 9.70 21.94 9.70
C SER A 33 8.38 21.23 9.38
N THR A 34 8.45 19.94 9.05
CA THR A 34 7.28 19.08 8.79
C THR A 34 6.58 18.71 10.10
N TYR A 35 7.37 18.43 11.14
CA TYR A 35 6.88 17.98 12.44
C TYR A 35 6.13 19.07 13.22
N LEU A 36 6.48 20.35 13.03
CA LEU A 36 5.82 21.50 13.66
C LEU A 36 4.32 21.55 13.39
N VAL A 37 3.88 21.19 12.18
CA VAL A 37 2.44 21.13 11.84
C VAL A 37 1.73 20.06 12.66
N ILE A 38 2.38 18.92 12.88
CA ILE A 38 1.85 17.80 13.67
C ILE A 38 1.79 18.20 15.15
N LEU A 39 2.85 18.79 15.69
CA LEU A 39 2.91 19.31 17.06
C LEU A 39 1.81 20.35 17.30
N THR A 40 1.60 21.27 16.37
CA THR A 40 0.57 22.31 16.46
C THR A 40 -0.84 21.69 16.51
N LYS A 41 -1.14 20.74 15.62
CA LYS A 41 -2.43 20.02 15.63
C LYS A 41 -2.66 19.28 16.95
N ARG A 42 -1.60 18.68 17.52
CA ARG A 42 -1.67 17.98 18.82
C ARG A 42 -1.88 18.94 19.97
N ALA A 43 -1.15 20.06 20.02
CA ALA A 43 -1.31 21.09 21.03
C ALA A 43 -2.75 21.62 21.08
N ILE A 44 -3.36 21.89 19.92
CA ILE A 44 -4.78 22.31 19.84
C ILE A 44 -5.71 21.24 20.43
N LYS A 45 -5.50 19.96 20.09
CA LYS A 45 -6.34 18.86 20.59
C LYS A 45 -6.18 18.67 22.11
N TRP A 46 -4.96 18.74 22.62
CA TRP A 46 -4.67 18.66 24.04
C TRP A 46 -5.24 19.86 24.81
N SER A 47 -5.10 21.08 24.29
CA SER A 47 -5.69 22.27 24.91
C SER A 47 -7.21 22.17 25.01
N LYS A 48 -7.89 21.67 23.96
CA LYS A 48 -9.34 21.40 23.99
C LYS A 48 -9.71 20.34 25.04
N LEU A 49 -8.93 19.27 25.14
CA LEU A 49 -9.14 18.21 26.12
C LEU A 49 -8.98 18.75 27.56
N LEU A 50 -7.94 19.54 27.80
CA LEU A 50 -7.59 20.10 29.12
C LEU A 50 -8.53 21.23 29.59
N LYS A 51 -9.28 21.84 28.68
CA LYS A 51 -10.31 22.86 28.97
C LYS A 51 -11.66 22.27 29.37
N ARG A 52 -11.92 20.98 29.11
CA ARG A 52 -13.17 20.33 29.54
C ARG A 52 -13.17 20.18 31.06
N SER A 53 -14.25 20.61 31.70
CA SER A 53 -14.43 20.55 33.16
C SER A 53 -14.36 19.10 33.65
N GLY A 54 -13.47 18.80 34.61
CA GLY A 54 -13.32 17.47 35.23
C GLY A 54 -11.89 16.92 35.38
N GLY A 55 -10.87 17.64 34.91
CA GLY A 55 -9.46 17.21 35.00
C GLY A 55 -9.07 16.13 33.98
N VAL A 56 -7.80 15.72 33.97
CA VAL A 56 -7.31 14.64 33.10
C VAL A 56 -7.56 13.31 33.79
N ARG A 57 -8.42 12.47 33.22
CA ARG A 57 -8.72 11.11 33.75
C ARG A 57 -8.33 10.04 32.74
N LYS A 58 -7.90 8.88 33.24
CA LYS A 58 -7.64 7.69 32.42
C LYS A 58 -8.88 7.34 31.60
N SER A 59 -8.73 7.39 30.27
CA SER A 59 -9.76 7.04 29.30
C SER A 59 -9.09 6.56 28.01
N LEU A 60 -9.84 5.87 27.14
CA LEU A 60 -9.33 5.42 25.84
C LEU A 60 -8.83 6.59 24.98
N THR A 61 -9.52 7.73 25.03
CA THR A 61 -9.14 8.96 24.33
C THR A 61 -7.83 9.52 24.86
N VAL A 62 -7.68 9.63 26.19
CA VAL A 62 -6.44 10.10 26.82
C VAL A 62 -5.29 9.16 26.50
N LYS A 63 -5.49 7.84 26.64
CA LYS A 63 -4.48 6.83 26.29
C LYS A 63 -3.99 6.99 24.84
N ARG A 64 -4.91 7.18 23.89
CA ARG A 64 -4.57 7.43 22.48
C ARG A 64 -3.79 8.73 22.28
N TYR A 65 -4.16 9.79 23.00
CA TYR A 65 -3.48 11.08 22.88
C TYR A 65 -2.07 11.02 23.49
N VAL A 66 -1.92 10.32 24.62
CA VAL A 66 -0.64 10.06 25.30
C VAL A 66 0.31 9.29 24.38
N ARG A 67 -0.15 8.20 23.75
CA ARG A 67 0.66 7.42 22.81
C ARG A 67 1.12 8.24 21.60
N LYS A 68 0.26 9.13 21.11
CA LYS A 68 0.62 10.09 20.06
C LYS A 68 1.63 11.15 20.54
N GLY A 69 1.70 11.41 21.84
CA GLY A 69 2.66 12.32 22.46
C GLY A 69 1.98 13.53 23.08
N ILE A 70 2.48 13.89 24.26
CA ILE A 70 2.02 15.06 25.02
C ILE A 70 2.89 16.27 24.64
N PRO A 71 2.30 17.40 24.24
CA PRO A 71 3.04 18.65 24.06
C PRO A 71 3.80 19.04 25.33
N LEU A 72 4.99 19.61 25.17
CA LEU A 72 5.89 19.91 26.28
C LEU A 72 5.20 20.73 27.37
N GLU A 73 4.44 21.76 27.00
CA GLU A 73 3.71 22.66 27.90
C GLU A 73 2.59 21.98 28.71
N HIS A 74 2.25 20.72 28.38
CA HIS A 74 1.16 19.97 29.01
C HIS A 74 1.66 18.73 29.76
N ARG A 75 2.93 18.32 29.60
CA ARG A 75 3.47 17.10 30.21
C ARG A 75 3.33 17.07 31.72
N ALA A 76 3.82 18.10 32.42
CA ALA A 76 3.77 18.17 33.87
C ALA A 76 2.35 17.92 34.41
N ARG A 77 1.39 18.73 33.95
CA ARG A 77 -0.02 18.61 34.34
C ARG A 77 -0.62 17.24 34.02
N VAL A 78 -0.33 16.68 32.84
CA VAL A 78 -0.86 15.38 32.43
C VAL A 78 -0.23 14.25 33.25
N TRP A 79 1.09 14.23 33.43
CA TRP A 79 1.79 13.23 34.22
C TRP A 79 1.33 13.26 35.68
N MET A 80 1.19 14.44 36.28
CA MET A 80 0.69 14.62 37.65
C MET A 80 -0.69 13.99 37.84
N ALA A 81 -1.60 14.24 36.89
CA ALA A 81 -2.94 13.68 36.94
C ALA A 81 -2.97 12.15 36.67
N MET A 82 -2.22 11.68 35.68
CA MET A 82 -2.28 10.29 35.20
C MET A 82 -1.58 9.28 36.11
N SER A 83 -0.53 9.73 36.78
CA SER A 83 0.22 8.95 37.77
C SER A 83 -0.44 8.91 39.15
N GLY A 84 -1.44 9.78 39.38
CA GLY A 84 -2.05 10.01 40.70
C GLY A 84 -1.23 10.91 41.62
N ALA A 85 -0.08 11.42 41.18
CA ALA A 85 0.78 12.32 41.95
C ALA A 85 0.06 13.60 42.40
N GLN A 86 -0.78 14.20 41.55
CA GLN A 86 -1.56 15.38 41.93
C GLN A 86 -2.46 15.11 43.13
N ALA A 87 -3.16 13.97 43.13
CA ALA A 87 -4.06 13.62 44.21
C ALA A 87 -3.29 13.39 45.53
N GLN A 88 -2.09 12.82 45.47
CA GLN A 88 -1.23 12.64 46.64
C GLN A 88 -0.71 13.98 47.17
N MET A 89 -0.29 14.88 46.29
CA MET A 89 0.13 16.23 46.65
C MET A 89 -1.01 17.02 47.33
N ASP A 90 -2.19 17.03 46.72
CA ASP A 90 -3.36 17.75 47.24
C ASP A 90 -3.82 17.20 48.61
N GLN A 91 -3.65 15.89 48.85
CA GLN A 91 -3.98 15.23 50.11
C GLN A 91 -2.95 15.49 51.22
N ASN A 92 -1.73 15.91 50.88
CA ASN A 92 -0.63 16.08 51.84
C ASN A 92 -0.04 17.50 51.81
N PRO A 93 -0.81 18.58 52.09
CA PRO A 93 -0.28 19.94 52.10
C PRO A 93 0.91 20.11 53.06
N GLY A 94 1.98 20.76 52.59
CA GLY A 94 3.19 21.04 53.38
C GLY A 94 3.99 19.79 53.76
N TYR A 95 3.70 18.62 53.21
CA TYR A 95 4.44 17.40 53.50
C TYR A 95 5.87 17.46 52.97
N TYR A 96 6.07 17.93 51.74
CA TYR A 96 7.39 18.07 51.14
C TYR A 96 8.31 19.00 51.95
N GLN A 97 7.78 20.14 52.41
CA GLN A 97 8.53 21.09 53.25
C GLN A 97 8.94 20.46 54.59
N ARG A 98 8.01 19.74 55.26
CA ARG A 98 8.30 19.02 56.50
C ARG A 98 9.38 17.96 56.34
N LEU A 99 9.47 17.31 55.18
CA LEU A 99 10.55 16.34 54.91
C LEU A 99 11.91 17.05 54.84
N LEU A 100 11.99 18.23 54.22
CA LEU A 100 13.24 19.00 54.14
C LEU A 100 13.67 19.62 55.46
N GLU A 101 12.72 19.86 56.38
CA GLU A 101 12.98 20.34 57.74
C GLU A 101 13.37 19.20 58.71
N GLY A 102 13.19 17.94 58.31
CA GLY A 102 13.50 16.76 59.12
C GLY A 102 15.00 16.56 59.34
N GLU A 103 15.36 15.74 60.32
CA GLU A 103 16.75 15.36 60.56
C GLU A 103 17.29 14.54 59.38
N GLY A 104 18.29 15.09 58.69
CA GLY A 104 18.96 14.44 57.56
C GLY A 104 19.80 13.24 58.00
N SER A 105 19.85 12.22 57.14
CA SER A 105 20.80 11.11 57.31
C SER A 105 22.13 11.48 56.62
N PRO A 106 23.26 11.57 57.34
CA PRO A 106 24.54 11.97 56.74
C PRO A 106 24.98 11.08 55.58
N SER A 107 24.73 9.77 55.67
CA SER A 107 25.04 8.80 54.61
C SER A 107 24.18 8.99 53.35
N LEU A 108 22.91 9.38 53.52
CA LEU A 108 22.02 9.68 52.41
C LEU A 108 22.47 10.95 51.68
N GLU A 109 22.78 12.00 52.44
CA GLU A 109 23.25 13.27 51.87
C GLU A 109 24.56 13.12 51.09
N GLU A 110 25.52 12.36 51.64
CA GLU A 110 26.79 12.10 51.00
C GLU A 110 26.62 11.34 49.67
N ALA A 111 25.77 10.31 49.65
CA ALA A 111 25.47 9.55 48.45
C ALA A 111 24.84 10.42 47.36
N ILE A 112 23.90 11.30 47.73
CA ILE A 112 23.28 12.25 46.78
C ILE A 112 24.32 13.25 46.26
N ARG A 113 25.13 13.85 47.15
CA ARG A 113 26.13 14.87 46.77
C ARG A 113 27.18 14.35 45.79
N THR A 114 27.60 13.10 45.94
CA THR A 114 28.51 12.45 44.98
C THR A 114 27.92 12.45 43.56
N ASP A 115 26.61 12.21 43.44
CA ASP A 115 25.94 12.06 42.14
C ASP A 115 25.52 13.37 41.50
N LEU A 116 25.26 14.41 42.30
CA LEU A 116 24.91 15.75 41.78
C LEU A 116 25.95 16.27 40.79
N ASN A 117 27.23 16.08 41.08
CA ASN A 117 28.32 16.62 40.24
C ASN A 117 28.42 15.94 38.86
N ARG A 118 27.92 14.70 38.73
CA ARG A 118 27.94 13.92 37.48
C ARG A 118 26.59 13.88 36.77
N THR A 119 25.55 14.54 37.31
CA THR A 119 24.21 14.54 36.72
C THR A 119 24.10 15.62 35.66
N PHE A 120 23.97 15.22 34.39
CA PHE A 120 23.78 16.10 33.23
C PHE A 120 24.83 17.24 33.11
N PRO A 121 26.13 16.91 32.98
CA PRO A 121 27.18 17.92 32.84
C PRO A 121 26.98 18.85 31.62
N ASP A 122 26.38 18.31 30.56
CA ASP A 122 26.13 19.00 29.30
C ASP A 122 24.83 19.82 29.31
N ASN A 123 24.08 19.82 30.43
CA ASN A 123 22.89 20.65 30.57
C ASN A 123 23.25 22.00 31.22
N VAL A 124 22.93 23.08 30.54
CA VAL A 124 23.29 24.44 30.95
C VAL A 124 22.71 24.87 32.30
N ARG A 125 21.67 24.19 32.80
CA ARG A 125 21.02 24.50 34.09
C ARG A 125 21.53 23.66 35.25
N PHE A 126 22.22 22.55 34.98
CA PHE A 126 22.83 21.68 35.99
C PHE A 126 24.31 21.99 36.25
N ARG A 127 24.89 22.94 35.51
CA ARG A 127 26.24 23.46 35.78
C ARG A 127 26.29 24.27 37.07
N LYS A 128 27.39 24.19 37.81
CA LYS A 128 27.62 24.97 39.04
C LYS A 128 27.62 26.48 38.78
N THR A 129 27.98 26.89 37.59
CA THR A 129 28.03 28.29 37.14
C THR A 129 26.68 28.82 36.65
N ALA A 130 25.63 28.01 36.64
CA ALA A 130 24.31 28.40 36.15
C ALA A 130 23.55 29.28 37.15
N GLU A 131 22.85 30.30 36.64
CA GLU A 131 21.93 31.13 37.42
C GLU A 131 20.52 31.10 36.80
N PRO A 132 19.50 30.49 37.45
CA PRO A 132 19.59 29.66 38.66
C PRO A 132 20.09 28.23 38.38
N CYS A 133 20.90 27.69 39.29
CA CYS A 133 21.39 26.30 39.23
C CYS A 133 20.36 25.30 39.78
N LEU A 134 20.06 24.24 39.01
CA LEU A 134 19.11 23.19 39.40
C LEU A 134 19.69 22.13 40.34
N GLN A 135 20.99 22.14 40.63
CA GLN A 135 21.61 21.15 41.52
C GLN A 135 21.02 21.18 42.93
N LYS A 136 20.69 22.37 43.45
CA LYS A 136 20.04 22.51 44.76
C LYS A 136 18.62 21.93 44.76
N THR A 137 17.85 22.20 43.70
CA THR A 137 16.51 21.62 43.51
C THR A 137 16.58 20.10 43.41
N LEU A 138 17.54 19.56 42.66
CA LEU A 138 17.76 18.12 42.54
C LEU A 138 18.14 17.49 43.88
N TYR A 139 19.03 18.13 44.64
CA TYR A 139 19.41 17.69 45.98
C TYR A 139 18.18 17.58 46.89
N ASN A 140 17.37 18.64 46.96
CA ASN A 140 16.19 18.67 47.81
C ASN A 140 15.18 17.58 47.45
N VAL A 141 14.88 17.40 46.15
CA VAL A 141 13.92 16.38 45.69
C VAL A 141 14.39 14.97 46.05
N LEU A 142 15.67 14.67 45.83
CA LEU A 142 16.25 13.35 46.15
C LEU A 142 16.31 13.12 47.66
N LEU A 143 16.68 14.15 48.44
CA LEU A 143 16.73 14.08 49.89
C LEU A 143 15.33 13.82 50.47
N ALA A 144 14.35 14.61 50.04
CA ALA A 144 12.96 14.44 50.46
C ALA A 144 12.43 13.05 50.11
N TYR A 145 12.75 12.52 48.92
CA TYR A 145 12.37 11.16 48.55
C TYR A 145 13.01 10.09 49.44
N GLY A 146 14.31 10.19 49.71
CA GLY A 146 15.01 9.23 50.57
C GLY A 146 14.50 9.26 52.01
N LEU A 147 14.08 10.43 52.52
CA LEU A 147 13.44 10.56 53.83
C LEU A 147 11.99 10.04 53.83
N HIS A 148 11.26 10.24 52.72
CA HIS A 148 9.90 9.72 52.54
C HIS A 148 9.86 8.19 52.54
N ASN A 149 10.78 7.55 51.82
CA ASN A 149 10.87 6.10 51.70
C ASN A 149 12.24 5.59 52.16
N GLN A 150 12.42 5.47 53.47
CA GLN A 150 13.68 5.03 54.09
C GLN A 150 14.09 3.60 53.70
N GLY A 151 13.14 2.74 53.31
CA GLY A 151 13.44 1.38 52.86
C GLY A 151 14.16 1.32 51.50
N VAL A 152 13.94 2.34 50.66
CA VAL A 152 14.65 2.54 49.39
C VAL A 152 15.83 3.49 49.57
N GLY A 153 15.61 4.60 50.30
CA GLY A 153 16.58 5.67 50.46
C GLY A 153 16.91 6.32 49.12
N TYR A 154 18.20 6.35 48.78
CA TYR A 154 18.69 6.83 47.49
C TYR A 154 19.43 5.70 46.76
N CYS A 155 19.03 5.46 45.51
CA CYS A 155 19.73 4.56 44.61
C CYS A 155 20.31 5.34 43.43
N GLN A 156 21.57 5.05 43.08
CA GLN A 156 22.19 5.60 41.88
C GLN A 156 21.34 5.30 40.65
N GLY A 157 21.07 6.33 39.84
CA GLY A 157 20.12 6.28 38.72
C GLY A 157 18.90 7.18 38.96
N MET A 158 18.49 7.36 40.21
CA MET A 158 17.37 8.23 40.58
C MET A 158 17.66 9.71 40.30
N ASN A 159 18.92 10.13 40.38
CA ASN A 159 19.38 11.47 40.04
C ASN A 159 19.02 11.88 38.60
N PHE A 160 19.19 10.98 37.64
CA PHE A 160 18.84 11.23 36.24
C PHE A 160 17.32 11.36 36.06
N ILE A 161 16.56 10.49 36.74
CA ILE A 161 15.10 10.50 36.69
C ILE A 161 14.56 11.81 37.27
N ALA A 162 14.99 12.15 38.49
CA ALA A 162 14.59 13.38 39.17
C ALA A 162 14.99 14.63 38.37
N GLY A 163 16.19 14.65 37.76
CA GLY A 163 16.61 15.78 36.94
C GLY A 163 15.72 16.00 35.70
N TYR A 164 15.29 14.93 35.01
CA TYR A 164 14.32 15.05 33.90
C TYR A 164 12.95 15.51 34.40
N LEU A 165 12.48 15.01 35.54
CA LEU A 165 11.21 15.50 36.13
C LEU A 165 11.28 17.00 36.40
N ILE A 166 12.36 17.49 37.02
CA ILE A 166 12.57 18.91 37.33
C ILE A 166 12.57 19.77 36.06
N LEU A 167 13.22 19.32 34.98
CA LEU A 167 13.25 20.05 33.71
C LEU A 167 11.85 20.24 33.10
N ILE A 168 10.97 19.24 33.28
CA ILE A 168 9.63 19.21 32.68
C ILE A 168 8.59 19.91 33.55
N THR A 169 8.57 19.66 34.85
CA THR A 169 7.63 20.28 35.80
C THR A 169 7.98 21.74 36.03
N LYS A 170 9.28 22.07 36.09
CA LYS A 170 9.78 23.36 36.59
C LYS A 170 9.23 23.70 37.98
N ASN A 171 8.86 22.67 38.75
CA ASN A 171 8.34 22.77 40.11
C ASN A 171 8.95 21.64 40.95
N GLU A 172 9.53 22.01 42.08
CA GLU A 172 10.28 21.12 42.95
C GLU A 172 9.39 20.05 43.61
N GLU A 173 8.26 20.46 44.21
CA GLU A 173 7.34 19.56 44.90
C GLU A 173 6.58 18.63 43.92
N GLU A 174 6.18 19.13 42.75
CA GLU A 174 5.59 18.28 41.70
C GLU A 174 6.57 17.19 41.24
N SER A 175 7.87 17.53 41.15
CA SER A 175 8.91 16.58 40.77
C SER A 175 9.07 15.47 41.81
N PHE A 176 9.01 15.82 43.10
CA PHE A 176 9.00 14.85 44.19
C PHE A 176 7.82 13.87 44.09
N TRP A 177 6.60 14.37 43.88
CA TRP A 177 5.42 13.49 43.79
C TRP A 177 5.40 12.61 42.54
N LEU A 178 5.96 13.08 41.42
CA LEU A 178 6.15 12.25 40.22
C LEU A 178 7.23 11.19 40.42
N LEU A 179 8.32 11.52 41.14
CA LEU A 179 9.36 10.56 41.49
C LEU A 179 8.79 9.46 42.39
N ASP A 180 7.98 9.84 43.38
CA ASP A 180 7.22 8.90 44.21
C ASP A 180 6.28 8.02 43.39
N ALA A 181 5.56 8.60 42.43
CA ALA A 181 4.70 7.79 41.56
C ALA A 181 5.50 6.77 40.72
N LEU A 182 6.65 7.16 40.16
CA LEU A 182 7.49 6.26 39.36
C LEU A 182 8.11 5.16 40.22
N VAL A 183 8.88 5.55 41.23
CA VAL A 183 9.72 4.66 42.03
C VAL A 183 8.89 3.90 43.06
N GLY A 184 7.94 4.56 43.72
CA GLY A 184 7.15 3.98 44.80
C GLY A 184 5.95 3.15 44.32
N ARG A 185 5.41 3.40 43.13
CA ARG A 185 4.17 2.74 42.66
C ARG A 185 4.26 2.07 41.29
N ILE A 186 4.82 2.74 40.28
CA ILE A 186 4.85 2.21 38.91
C ILE A 186 5.92 1.13 38.75
N LEU A 187 7.02 1.22 39.50
CA LEU A 187 8.20 0.34 39.42
C LEU A 187 8.53 -0.25 40.80
N PRO A 188 7.67 -1.12 41.35
CA PRO A 188 7.89 -1.70 42.67
C PRO A 188 9.23 -2.47 42.71
N ASP A 189 9.95 -2.33 43.81
CA ASP A 189 11.20 -3.05 44.13
C ASP A 189 12.39 -2.84 43.17
N TYR A 190 12.30 -1.92 42.22
CA TYR A 190 13.42 -1.60 41.30
C TYR A 190 14.63 -1.04 42.03
N TYR A 191 14.38 -0.17 43.01
CA TYR A 191 15.41 0.60 43.73
C TYR A 191 15.59 0.12 45.17
N SER A 192 14.97 -1.00 45.55
CA SER A 192 15.23 -1.66 46.83
C SER A 192 16.71 -2.07 46.93
N PRO A 193 17.29 -2.23 48.13
CA PRO A 193 18.68 -2.68 48.28
C PRO A 193 18.99 -4.00 47.55
N ALA A 194 18.01 -4.89 47.43
CA ALA A 194 18.15 -6.15 46.69
C ALA A 194 17.94 -6.00 45.17
N MET A 195 17.28 -4.92 44.73
CA MET A 195 16.84 -4.65 43.35
C MET A 195 16.06 -5.81 42.74
N LEU A 196 15.23 -6.48 43.54
CA LEU A 196 14.56 -7.72 43.14
C LEU A 196 13.62 -7.50 41.95
N GLY A 197 12.84 -6.41 41.96
CA GLY A 197 11.94 -6.07 40.85
C GLY A 197 12.71 -5.77 39.56
N LEU A 198 13.82 -5.03 39.66
CA LEU A 198 14.66 -4.69 38.50
C LEU A 198 15.27 -5.95 37.87
N LYS A 199 15.88 -6.84 38.68
CA LYS A 199 16.48 -8.09 38.18
C LYS A 199 15.43 -9.02 37.58
N THR A 200 14.27 -9.14 38.24
CA THR A 200 13.14 -9.94 37.73
C THR A 200 12.70 -9.45 36.36
N ASP A 201 12.52 -8.15 36.19
CA ASP A 201 12.08 -7.57 34.92
C ASP A 201 13.15 -7.68 33.82
N GLN A 202 14.44 -7.66 34.16
CA GLN A 202 15.50 -7.94 33.19
C GLN A 202 15.47 -9.38 32.69
N GLU A 203 15.18 -10.35 33.55
CA GLU A 203 15.00 -11.76 33.17
C GLU A 203 13.69 -11.99 32.39
N VAL A 204 12.63 -11.25 32.72
CA VAL A 204 11.40 -11.25 31.91
C VAL A 204 11.68 -10.72 30.50
N LEU A 205 12.52 -9.69 30.35
CA LEU A 205 12.98 -9.26 29.02
C LEU A 205 13.76 -10.36 28.31
N ALA A 206 14.65 -11.06 29.00
CA ALA A 206 15.41 -12.19 28.45
C ALA A 206 14.47 -13.26 27.86
N GLU A 207 13.44 -13.63 28.61
CA GLU A 207 12.45 -14.61 28.16
C GLU A 207 11.62 -14.08 26.98
N LEU A 208 11.22 -12.81 27.00
CA LEU A 208 10.54 -12.20 25.86
C LEU A 208 11.40 -12.17 24.60
N VAL A 209 12.71 -11.94 24.72
CA VAL A 209 13.65 -12.04 23.59
C VAL A 209 13.76 -13.49 23.13
N ARG A 210 13.85 -14.47 24.04
CA ARG A 210 13.86 -15.90 23.69
C ARG A 210 12.63 -16.31 22.89
N MET A 211 11.46 -15.83 23.28
CA MET A 211 10.20 -16.11 22.59
C MET A 211 10.06 -15.38 21.24
N LYS A 212 10.52 -14.12 21.14
CA LYS A 212 10.22 -13.24 19.99
C LYS A 212 11.38 -13.04 19.02
N LEU A 213 12.62 -13.25 19.46
CA LEU A 213 13.88 -13.06 18.73
C LEU A 213 14.86 -14.20 19.09
N PRO A 214 14.49 -15.47 18.81
CA PRO A 214 15.23 -16.64 19.31
C PRO A 214 16.69 -16.69 18.86
N ALA A 215 17.00 -16.16 17.67
CA ALA A 215 18.38 -16.07 17.19
C ALA A 215 19.25 -15.15 18.07
N VAL A 216 18.70 -14.01 18.51
CA VAL A 216 19.41 -13.09 19.41
C VAL A 216 19.58 -13.72 20.79
N ALA A 217 18.56 -14.40 21.31
CA ALA A 217 18.67 -15.13 22.57
C ALA A 217 19.73 -16.23 22.50
N ALA A 218 19.77 -17.01 21.42
CA ALA A 218 20.78 -18.04 21.22
C ALA A 218 22.21 -17.46 21.14
N LEU A 219 22.38 -16.28 20.55
CA LEU A 219 23.66 -15.56 20.55
C LEU A 219 24.10 -15.19 21.96
N MET A 220 23.18 -14.63 22.77
CA MET A 220 23.47 -14.25 24.17
C MET A 220 23.81 -15.47 25.01
N ASP A 221 22.99 -16.53 24.92
CA ASP A 221 23.16 -17.78 25.66
C ASP A 221 24.48 -18.47 25.24
N GLY A 222 24.81 -18.48 23.94
CA GLY A 222 26.04 -19.06 23.42
C GLY A 222 27.32 -18.36 23.88
N HIS A 223 27.25 -17.07 24.19
CA HIS A 223 28.37 -16.30 24.74
C HIS A 223 28.31 -16.12 26.27
N GLY A 224 27.28 -16.66 26.93
CA GLY A 224 27.08 -16.53 28.37
C GLY A 224 26.85 -15.09 28.85
N VAL A 225 26.25 -14.24 28.02
CA VAL A 225 26.02 -12.82 28.37
C VAL A 225 24.80 -12.68 29.27
N LEU A 226 25.00 -12.09 30.45
CA LEU A 226 23.90 -11.77 31.36
C LEU A 226 23.13 -10.53 30.87
N TRP A 227 21.81 -10.64 30.77
CA TRP A 227 20.93 -9.52 30.40
C TRP A 227 21.03 -8.34 31.36
N THR A 228 21.27 -8.64 32.64
CA THR A 228 21.52 -7.65 33.70
C THR A 228 22.73 -6.77 33.39
N LEU A 229 23.72 -7.25 32.63
CA LEU A 229 24.87 -6.44 32.20
C LEU A 229 24.49 -5.46 31.07
N LEU A 230 23.69 -5.92 30.09
CA LEU A 230 23.40 -5.17 28.88
C LEU A 230 22.35 -4.09 29.08
N VAL A 231 21.25 -4.42 29.77
CA VAL A 231 20.05 -3.56 29.83
C VAL A 231 19.87 -2.88 31.18
N SER A 232 20.81 -3.01 32.13
CA SER A 232 20.65 -2.42 33.47
C SER A 232 20.38 -0.93 33.42
N ARG A 233 21.16 -0.17 32.65
CA ARG A 233 20.93 1.28 32.49
C ARG A 233 19.60 1.62 31.82
N TRP A 234 19.09 0.75 30.95
CA TRP A 234 17.82 0.99 30.26
C TRP A 234 16.66 1.00 31.27
N PHE A 235 16.70 0.08 32.23
CA PHE A 235 15.64 -0.10 33.24
C PHE A 235 15.85 0.81 34.45
N ILE A 236 17.06 0.87 35.01
CA ILE A 236 17.31 1.63 36.26
C ILE A 236 17.24 3.14 36.06
N CYS A 237 17.64 3.64 34.89
CA CYS A 237 17.57 5.07 34.55
C CYS A 237 16.38 5.39 33.62
N LEU A 238 15.51 4.43 33.33
CA LEU A 238 14.35 4.62 32.44
C LEU A 238 14.71 5.27 31.10
N PHE A 239 15.79 4.77 30.49
CA PHE A 239 16.37 5.22 29.22
C PHE A 239 16.99 6.62 29.19
N VAL A 240 16.96 7.38 30.30
CA VAL A 240 17.41 8.79 30.36
C VAL A 240 18.87 9.01 29.91
N ASP A 241 19.76 8.08 30.26
CA ASP A 241 21.21 8.18 30.00
C ASP A 241 21.63 7.51 28.68
N ILE A 242 20.68 6.96 27.93
CA ILE A 242 21.00 6.16 26.73
C ILE A 242 20.24 6.58 25.47
N LEU A 243 19.08 7.24 25.59
CA LEU A 243 18.27 7.69 24.47
C LEU A 243 18.15 9.22 24.49
N PRO A 244 17.89 9.86 23.33
CA PRO A 244 17.62 11.29 23.27
C PRO A 244 16.45 11.70 24.16
N VAL A 245 16.53 12.90 24.75
CA VAL A 245 15.55 13.43 25.70
C VAL A 245 14.12 13.39 25.14
N GLU A 246 13.92 13.74 23.86
CA GLU A 246 12.61 13.70 23.20
C GLU A 246 11.99 12.30 23.24
N THR A 247 12.80 11.28 23.01
CA THR A 247 12.39 9.87 22.96
C THR A 247 12.09 9.37 24.37
N VAL A 248 12.95 9.68 25.34
CA VAL A 248 12.72 9.35 26.75
C VAL A 248 11.41 9.95 27.24
N LEU A 249 11.13 11.22 26.94
CA LEU A 249 9.88 11.86 27.35
C LEU A 249 8.65 11.21 26.71
N ARG A 250 8.75 10.69 25.49
CA ARG A 250 7.66 9.94 24.84
C ARG A 250 7.44 8.57 25.45
N ILE A 251 8.51 7.91 25.87
CA ILE A 251 8.44 6.68 26.66
C ILE A 251 7.73 6.97 27.97
N TRP A 252 8.11 8.06 28.65
CA TRP A 252 7.57 8.46 29.94
C TRP A 252 6.10 8.90 29.86
N ASP A 253 5.69 9.60 28.80
CA ASP A 253 4.29 9.88 28.51
C ASP A 253 3.44 8.60 28.65
N CYS A 254 3.91 7.51 28.04
CA CYS A 254 3.23 6.22 28.08
C CYS A 254 3.42 5.49 29.41
N LEU A 255 4.61 5.56 30.02
CA LEU A 255 4.92 4.93 31.31
C LEU A 255 3.98 5.43 32.40
N PHE A 256 3.79 6.75 32.52
CA PHE A 256 2.89 7.36 33.51
C PHE A 256 1.41 7.00 33.30
N ASN A 257 1.00 6.69 32.07
CA ASN A 257 -0.37 6.32 31.75
C ASN A 257 -0.62 4.81 31.85
N GLU A 258 0.32 3.98 31.38
CA GLU A 258 0.11 2.56 31.11
C GLU A 258 0.95 1.60 31.97
N GLY A 259 1.94 2.10 32.70
CA GLY A 259 2.77 1.35 33.62
C GLY A 259 4.01 0.69 33.01
N SER A 260 4.70 -0.11 33.84
CA SER A 260 6.04 -0.67 33.59
C SER A 260 6.19 -1.48 32.30
N LYS A 261 5.10 -2.07 31.78
CA LYS A 261 5.08 -2.81 30.50
C LYS A 261 5.66 -2.04 29.32
N ILE A 262 5.65 -0.70 29.38
CA ILE A 262 6.23 0.15 28.34
C ILE A 262 7.75 -0.06 28.24
N ILE A 263 8.45 -0.29 29.35
CA ILE A 263 9.92 -0.46 29.37
C ILE A 263 10.33 -1.67 28.53
N PHE A 264 9.67 -2.82 28.74
CA PHE A 264 9.89 -4.05 27.96
C PHE A 264 9.61 -3.85 26.47
N ARG A 265 8.51 -3.16 26.18
CA ARG A 265 8.04 -2.94 24.81
C ARG A 265 9.01 -2.04 24.04
N VAL A 266 9.62 -1.06 24.72
CA VAL A 266 10.70 -0.23 24.17
C VAL A 266 11.96 -1.07 23.95
N ALA A 267 12.41 -1.79 24.98
CA ALA A 267 13.63 -2.60 24.94
C ALA A 267 13.59 -3.66 23.81
N LEU A 268 12.48 -4.41 23.69
CA LEU A 268 12.29 -5.37 22.60
C LEU A 268 12.30 -4.71 21.23
N THR A 269 11.73 -3.51 21.10
CA THR A 269 11.71 -2.82 19.81
C THR A 269 13.11 -2.40 19.39
N LEU A 270 13.94 -1.90 20.33
CA LEU A 270 15.35 -1.59 20.06
C LEU A 270 16.12 -2.82 19.59
N ILE A 271 15.97 -3.95 20.29
CA ILE A 271 16.65 -5.20 19.96
C ILE A 271 16.16 -5.75 18.61
N LYS A 272 14.83 -5.79 18.39
CA LYS A 272 14.22 -6.30 17.16
C LYS A 272 14.65 -5.52 15.93
N GLN A 273 14.64 -4.18 16.02
CA GLN A 273 15.00 -3.32 14.91
C GLN A 273 16.45 -3.57 14.45
N HIS A 274 17.34 -3.84 15.40
CA HIS A 274 18.77 -4.00 15.15
C HIS A 274 19.22 -5.47 15.21
N GLN A 275 18.31 -6.42 15.08
CA GLN A 275 18.62 -7.84 15.27
C GLN A 275 19.75 -8.32 14.34
N GLU A 276 19.74 -7.91 13.07
CA GLU A 276 20.76 -8.32 12.10
C GLU A 276 22.13 -7.80 12.52
N PHE A 277 22.20 -6.52 12.91
CA PHE A 277 23.43 -5.91 13.42
C PHE A 277 23.92 -6.58 14.70
N ILE A 278 23.01 -6.94 15.62
CA ILE A 278 23.37 -7.65 16.86
C ILE A 278 23.92 -9.06 16.55
N LEU A 279 23.35 -9.76 15.57
CA LEU A 279 23.74 -11.13 15.20
C LEU A 279 25.14 -11.24 14.57
N GLU A 280 25.71 -10.15 14.11
CA GLU A 280 27.10 -10.10 13.64
C GLU A 280 28.13 -10.20 14.78
N ALA A 281 27.70 -10.06 16.04
CA ALA A 281 28.62 -10.01 17.17
C ALA A 281 29.36 -11.34 17.36
N LYS A 282 30.68 -11.25 17.60
CA LYS A 282 31.55 -12.44 17.72
C LYS A 282 32.08 -12.70 19.13
N SER A 283 31.81 -11.79 20.06
CA SER A 283 32.33 -11.87 21.43
C SER A 283 31.48 -11.06 22.40
N VAL A 284 31.63 -11.31 23.69
CA VAL A 284 30.92 -10.55 24.75
C VAL A 284 31.17 -9.03 24.66
N PRO A 285 32.43 -8.54 24.48
CA PRO A 285 32.67 -7.11 24.30
C PRO A 285 31.94 -6.53 23.08
N ASP A 286 31.94 -7.25 21.96
CA ASP A 286 31.29 -6.84 20.71
C ASP A 286 29.76 -6.76 20.87
N ILE A 287 29.15 -7.73 21.59
CA ILE A 287 27.74 -7.67 21.97
C ILE A 287 27.46 -6.41 22.81
N CYS A 288 28.26 -6.16 23.84
CA CYS A 288 28.11 -4.98 24.69
C CYS A 288 28.21 -3.67 23.88
N ASP A 289 29.16 -3.60 22.94
CA ASP A 289 29.36 -2.40 22.14
C ASP A 289 28.26 -2.21 21.10
N LYS A 290 27.76 -3.27 20.49
CA LYS A 290 26.57 -3.20 19.62
C LYS A 290 25.34 -2.73 20.40
N PHE A 291 25.12 -3.23 21.62
CA PHE A 291 24.02 -2.75 22.48
C PHE A 291 24.14 -1.28 22.88
N LYS A 292 25.36 -0.72 22.96
CA LYS A 292 25.57 0.73 23.12
C LYS A 292 25.32 1.53 21.83
N GLN A 293 25.51 0.91 20.66
CA GLN A 293 25.33 1.58 19.37
C GLN A 293 23.86 1.64 18.94
N ILE A 294 23.05 0.61 19.24
CA ILE A 294 21.62 0.57 18.87
C ILE A 294 20.77 1.61 19.60
N THR A 295 21.31 2.26 20.63
CA THR A 295 20.67 3.38 21.34
C THR A 295 21.11 4.74 20.77
N LYS A 296 21.81 4.77 19.62
CA LYS A 296 22.26 5.95 18.90
C LYS A 296 21.73 5.95 17.46
N GLY A 297 21.84 7.10 16.79
CA GLY A 297 21.46 7.27 15.37
C GLY A 297 19.98 7.60 15.13
N ASP A 298 19.63 7.78 13.85
CA ASP A 298 18.37 8.39 13.39
C ASP A 298 17.10 7.66 13.87
N PHE A 299 17.18 6.34 14.02
CA PHE A 299 16.04 5.53 14.46
C PHE A 299 15.53 5.91 15.86
N VAL A 300 16.44 6.25 16.78
CA VAL A 300 16.08 6.60 18.16
C VAL A 300 15.80 8.09 18.33
N THR A 301 16.18 8.94 17.38
CA THR A 301 15.82 10.37 17.31
C THR A 301 14.44 10.57 16.68
N GLU A 302 14.01 9.73 15.73
CA GLU A 302 12.68 9.78 15.11
C GLU A 302 11.56 9.12 15.96
N CYS A 303 11.29 9.68 17.15
CA CYS A 303 10.33 9.18 18.14
C CYS A 303 8.85 9.00 17.65
N HIS A 304 8.51 9.40 16.43
CA HIS A 304 7.16 9.32 15.87
C HIS A 304 6.87 7.99 15.19
N THR A 305 7.83 7.47 14.41
CA THR A 305 7.71 6.20 13.68
C THR A 305 7.69 5.02 14.65
N PHE A 306 8.51 5.10 15.70
CA PHE A 306 8.61 4.12 16.79
C PHE A 306 7.27 3.87 17.54
N MET A 307 6.46 4.90 17.76
CA MET A 307 5.24 4.81 18.57
C MET A 307 3.97 4.47 17.76
N GLN A 308 3.96 4.73 16.46
CA GLN A 308 2.79 4.52 15.59
C GLN A 308 2.52 3.05 15.25
N VAL A 309 3.58 2.25 15.04
CA VAL A 309 3.48 0.81 14.72
C VAL A 309 2.84 0.03 15.86
N TYR A 310 3.12 0.46 17.07
CA TYR A 310 2.74 -0.23 18.29
C TYR A 310 1.31 0.13 18.79
N GLU A 311 0.86 1.37 18.54
CA GLU A 311 -0.47 1.83 18.97
C GLU A 311 -1.62 1.19 18.16
N ALA A 312 -1.41 0.92 16.88
CA ALA A 312 -2.42 0.34 15.98
C ALA A 312 -2.77 -1.11 16.36
N ILE A 313 -1.75 -1.90 16.70
CA ILE A 313 -1.89 -3.32 17.03
C ILE A 313 -2.59 -3.49 18.41
N ASP A 314 -2.32 -2.61 19.37
CA ASP A 314 -2.70 -2.78 20.78
C ASP A 314 -4.06 -2.14 21.16
N THR A 315 -4.71 -1.38 20.27
CA THR A 315 -5.98 -0.67 20.57
C THR A 315 -7.24 -1.26 19.96
N ARG A 316 -7.14 -2.31 19.12
CA ARG A 316 -8.27 -2.80 18.29
C ARG A 316 -9.01 -1.64 17.58
N ASP A 317 -8.32 -0.55 17.30
CA ASP A 317 -8.92 0.62 16.65
C ASP A 317 -9.13 0.30 15.19
N GLY A 318 -10.27 -0.32 14.88
CA GLY A 318 -10.64 -0.74 13.54
C GLY A 318 -10.59 0.38 12.51
N ALA A 319 -10.68 1.67 12.88
CA ALA A 319 -10.55 2.77 11.93
C ALA A 319 -9.08 3.13 11.65
N SER A 320 -8.22 3.17 12.67
CA SER A 320 -6.78 3.44 12.48
C SER A 320 -6.05 2.22 11.94
N CYS A 321 -6.40 1.00 12.38
CA CYS A 321 -6.04 -0.25 11.73
C CYS A 321 -6.62 -0.29 10.33
N ALA A 322 -7.90 0.02 10.07
CA ALA A 322 -8.39 0.05 8.68
C ALA A 322 -7.76 1.14 7.84
N GLU A 323 -7.22 2.22 8.41
CA GLU A 323 -6.50 3.29 7.69
C GLU A 323 -5.05 2.87 7.38
N LEU A 324 -4.37 2.21 8.33
CA LEU A 324 -3.05 1.58 8.18
C LEU A 324 -3.11 0.24 7.41
N VAL A 325 -4.26 -0.41 7.34
CA VAL A 325 -4.53 -1.60 6.52
C VAL A 325 -5.20 -1.18 5.20
N SER A 326 -5.52 0.11 5.06
CA SER A 326 -6.11 0.67 3.85
C SER A 326 -5.03 0.97 2.81
N PHE A 327 -5.39 0.76 1.54
CA PHE A 327 -4.60 1.15 0.38
C PHE A 327 -4.23 2.66 0.33
N LYS A 328 -4.77 3.49 1.23
CA LYS A 328 -4.50 4.93 1.31
C LYS A 328 -3.23 5.31 2.09
N HIS A 329 -2.67 4.44 2.95
CA HIS A 329 -1.53 4.82 3.80
C HIS A 329 -0.17 4.59 3.11
N PRO A 330 0.79 5.56 3.14
CA PRO A 330 2.03 5.51 2.37
C PRO A 330 2.90 4.27 2.58
N HIS A 331 2.90 3.69 3.79
CA HIS A 331 3.70 2.50 4.12
C HIS A 331 3.32 1.24 3.31
N VAL A 332 2.13 1.14 2.69
CA VAL A 332 1.77 0.00 1.81
C VAL A 332 2.64 0.04 0.54
N ALA A 333 3.28 1.18 0.25
CA ALA A 333 4.27 1.31 -0.83
C ALA A 333 5.70 0.99 -0.37
N ASN A 334 5.90 0.49 0.86
CA ASN A 334 7.22 0.10 1.35
C ASN A 334 7.60 -1.30 0.78
N PRO A 335 8.65 -1.39 -0.04
CA PRO A 335 9.09 -2.66 -0.65
C PRO A 335 9.47 -3.73 0.37
N ARG A 336 9.97 -3.34 1.55
CA ARG A 336 10.39 -4.28 2.61
C ARG A 336 9.24 -5.02 3.29
N LEU A 337 7.99 -4.66 2.99
CA LEU A 337 6.78 -5.29 3.53
C LEU A 337 6.17 -6.32 2.58
N GLN A 338 6.73 -6.51 1.37
CA GLN A 338 6.28 -7.54 0.44
C GLN A 338 7.03 -8.85 0.72
N MET A 339 6.30 -9.85 1.20
CA MET A 339 6.87 -11.13 1.61
C MET A 339 6.16 -12.26 0.88
N ALA A 340 6.91 -13.26 0.41
CA ALA A 340 6.35 -14.40 -0.34
C ALA A 340 5.48 -15.32 0.53
N SER A 341 5.77 -15.42 1.83
CA SER A 341 5.05 -16.26 2.80
C SER A 341 4.89 -15.53 4.14
N PRO A 342 4.03 -14.49 4.23
CA PRO A 342 3.86 -13.71 5.44
C PRO A 342 3.09 -14.48 6.52
N GLU A 343 2.47 -15.62 6.22
CA GLU A 343 1.62 -16.39 7.16
C GLU A 343 2.40 -16.84 8.38
N GLU A 344 3.58 -17.43 8.20
CA GLU A 344 4.43 -17.91 9.30
C GLU A 344 4.94 -16.75 10.16
N LYS A 345 5.34 -15.64 9.53
CA LYS A 345 5.82 -14.45 10.26
C LYS A 345 4.69 -13.68 10.94
N CYS A 346 3.50 -13.66 10.34
CA CYS A 346 2.31 -13.09 10.95
C CYS A 346 1.82 -13.96 12.11
N GLN A 347 1.81 -15.29 11.99
CA GLN A 347 1.47 -16.20 13.09
C GLN A 347 2.44 -16.11 14.27
N GLN A 348 3.72 -15.85 14.01
CA GLN A 348 4.72 -15.65 15.07
C GLN A 348 4.50 -14.33 15.85
N VAL A 349 3.82 -13.36 15.24
CA VAL A 349 3.73 -11.97 15.74
C VAL A 349 2.31 -11.58 16.15
N LEU A 350 1.28 -12.17 15.55
CA LEU A 350 -0.14 -11.84 15.66
C LEU A 350 -0.94 -13.12 15.94
N GLU A 351 -2.03 -12.99 16.72
CA GLU A 351 -2.92 -14.12 17.04
C GLU A 351 -4.12 -14.18 16.07
N PRO A 352 -4.74 -15.36 15.83
CA PRO A 352 -5.96 -15.48 15.02
C PRO A 352 -7.13 -14.63 15.51
N PRO A 353 -7.87 -13.95 14.60
CA PRO A 353 -7.77 -13.95 13.12
C PRO A 353 -6.87 -12.84 12.55
N TYR A 354 -6.10 -12.14 13.39
CA TYR A 354 -5.31 -10.97 12.98
C TYR A 354 -4.06 -11.34 12.19
N ASP A 355 -3.48 -12.51 12.43
CA ASP A 355 -2.44 -13.12 11.61
C ASP A 355 -2.91 -13.32 10.16
N GLU A 356 -4.11 -13.86 9.96
CA GLU A 356 -4.72 -14.07 8.65
C GLU A 356 -5.02 -12.73 7.97
N MET A 357 -5.57 -11.76 8.71
CA MET A 357 -5.87 -10.41 8.19
C MET A 357 -4.62 -9.60 7.82
N PHE A 358 -3.52 -9.73 8.58
CA PHE A 358 -2.27 -9.03 8.29
C PHE A 358 -1.41 -9.76 7.26
N ALA A 359 -1.40 -11.11 7.23
CA ALA A 359 -0.80 -11.86 6.13
C ALA A 359 -1.52 -11.56 4.81
N ALA A 360 -2.84 -11.39 4.87
CA ALA A 360 -3.67 -10.87 3.80
C ALA A 360 -3.27 -9.44 3.37
N HIS A 361 -3.00 -8.54 4.33
CA HIS A 361 -2.60 -7.16 4.06
C HIS A 361 -1.16 -7.01 3.51
N LEU A 362 -0.22 -7.80 4.03
CA LEU A 362 1.16 -7.89 3.52
C LEU A 362 1.19 -8.55 2.13
N ARG A 363 0.14 -9.32 1.80
CA ARG A 363 -0.25 -9.67 0.43
C ARG A 363 -1.12 -8.56 -0.20
N ALA A 364 -0.63 -7.33 -0.25
CA ALA A 364 -1.37 -6.18 -0.78
C ALA A 364 -1.94 -6.42 -2.20
N LEU A 365 -1.26 -7.22 -3.03
CA LEU A 365 -1.73 -7.60 -4.37
C LEU A 365 -2.61 -8.86 -4.39
N PRO A 366 -2.23 -10.02 -3.79
CA PRO A 366 -3.09 -11.21 -3.80
C PRO A 366 -4.46 -11.01 -3.13
N VAL A 367 -4.53 -10.22 -2.05
CA VAL A 367 -5.82 -9.94 -1.38
C VAL A 367 -6.62 -8.90 -2.12
N MET A 368 -5.98 -7.90 -2.70
CA MET A 368 -6.64 -7.05 -3.68
C MET A 368 -7.21 -7.88 -4.84
N TYR A 369 -6.49 -8.90 -5.32
CA TYR A 369 -6.97 -9.78 -6.38
C TYR A 369 -8.20 -10.58 -5.98
N ALA A 370 -8.19 -11.17 -4.78
CA ALA A 370 -9.32 -11.91 -4.22
C ALA A 370 -10.53 -10.99 -4.01
N VAL A 371 -10.36 -9.88 -3.30
CA VAL A 371 -11.44 -8.93 -2.99
C VAL A 371 -12.01 -8.30 -4.26
N ALA A 372 -11.18 -7.92 -5.23
CA ALA A 372 -11.65 -7.36 -6.49
C ALA A 372 -12.42 -8.39 -7.34
N LEU A 373 -12.00 -9.66 -7.32
CA LEU A 373 -12.73 -10.75 -7.97
C LEU A 373 -14.08 -11.00 -7.29
N ASP A 374 -14.09 -11.11 -5.97
CA ASP A 374 -15.28 -11.39 -5.17
C ASP A 374 -16.28 -10.24 -5.25
N LEU A 375 -15.81 -8.99 -5.20
CA LEU A 375 -16.64 -7.81 -5.39
C LEU A 375 -17.36 -7.85 -6.74
N ARG A 376 -16.65 -8.23 -7.82
CA ARG A 376 -17.26 -8.37 -9.16
C ARG A 376 -18.30 -9.49 -9.20
N ILE A 377 -17.99 -10.65 -8.61
CA ILE A 377 -18.91 -11.81 -8.57
C ILE A 377 -20.16 -11.47 -7.75
N PHE A 378 -19.95 -10.87 -6.57
CA PHE A 378 -21.02 -10.45 -5.69
C PHE A 378 -21.91 -9.40 -6.35
N ALA A 379 -21.32 -8.35 -6.93
CA ALA A 379 -22.06 -7.32 -7.66
C ALA A 379 -22.86 -7.93 -8.81
N ASN A 380 -22.27 -8.85 -9.58
CA ASN A 380 -22.98 -9.57 -10.63
C ASN A 380 -24.19 -10.36 -10.12
N ASN A 381 -24.03 -11.06 -8.99
CA ASN A 381 -25.12 -11.87 -8.41
C ASN A 381 -26.22 -10.99 -7.81
N ALA A 382 -25.84 -9.92 -7.13
CA ALA A 382 -26.76 -8.92 -6.60
C ALA A 382 -27.58 -8.27 -7.71
N ASP A 383 -26.92 -7.86 -8.81
CA ASP A 383 -27.55 -7.27 -9.98
C ASP A 383 -28.59 -8.22 -10.60
N GLN A 384 -28.22 -9.49 -10.80
CA GLN A 384 -29.16 -10.51 -11.29
C GLN A 384 -30.38 -10.70 -10.38
N GLN A 385 -30.19 -10.70 -9.06
CA GLN A 385 -31.28 -10.87 -8.10
C GLN A 385 -32.19 -9.65 -8.03
N LEU A 386 -31.61 -8.44 -8.07
CA LEU A 386 -32.37 -7.19 -7.98
C LEU A 386 -33.17 -6.93 -9.26
N VAL A 387 -32.59 -7.23 -10.43
CA VAL A 387 -33.29 -7.15 -11.71
C VAL A 387 -34.47 -8.14 -11.73
N LYS A 388 -34.27 -9.39 -11.27
CA LYS A 388 -35.36 -10.36 -11.14
C LYS A 388 -36.49 -9.90 -10.21
N LYS A 389 -36.16 -9.11 -9.18
CA LYS A 389 -37.13 -8.53 -8.24
C LYS A 389 -37.70 -7.17 -8.68
N GLY A 390 -37.32 -6.67 -9.86
CA GLY A 390 -37.75 -5.36 -10.37
C GLY A 390 -37.25 -4.15 -9.56
N LYS A 391 -36.22 -4.33 -8.72
CA LYS A 391 -35.76 -3.32 -7.74
C LYS A 391 -34.57 -2.48 -8.20
N SER A 392 -33.92 -2.81 -9.32
CA SER A 392 -32.76 -2.08 -9.85
C SER A 392 -32.68 -2.23 -11.37
N LYS A 393 -32.03 -1.28 -12.04
CA LYS A 393 -31.70 -1.39 -13.47
C LYS A 393 -30.55 -2.37 -13.66
N VAL A 394 -30.48 -2.96 -14.86
CA VAL A 394 -29.38 -3.86 -15.23
C VAL A 394 -28.06 -3.09 -15.22
N GLY A 395 -27.11 -3.55 -14.40
CA GLY A 395 -25.77 -2.98 -14.31
C GLY A 395 -25.54 -2.04 -13.12
N ASP A 396 -26.57 -1.64 -12.36
CA ASP A 396 -26.42 -0.66 -11.27
C ASP A 396 -25.40 -1.10 -10.21
N MET A 397 -25.43 -2.37 -9.79
CA MET A 397 -24.50 -2.87 -8.78
C MET A 397 -23.09 -3.08 -9.37
N LEU A 398 -23.02 -3.41 -10.65
CA LEU A 398 -21.76 -3.55 -11.38
C LEU A 398 -21.08 -2.18 -11.55
N GLU A 399 -21.82 -1.10 -11.77
CA GLU A 399 -21.28 0.26 -11.83
C GLU A 399 -20.66 0.68 -10.49
N LYS A 400 -21.37 0.44 -9.39
CA LYS A 400 -20.83 0.70 -8.04
C LYS A 400 -19.56 -0.09 -7.76
N ALA A 401 -19.52 -1.37 -8.16
CA ALA A 401 -18.31 -2.18 -8.06
C ALA A 401 -17.16 -1.62 -8.92
N ALA A 402 -17.45 -1.15 -10.14
CA ALA A 402 -16.45 -0.53 -10.99
C ALA A 402 -15.87 0.76 -10.41
N GLU A 403 -16.68 1.60 -9.76
CA GLU A 403 -16.19 2.81 -9.07
C GLU A 403 -15.17 2.48 -7.96
N LEU A 404 -15.46 1.44 -7.18
CA LEU A 404 -14.55 0.95 -6.12
C LEU A 404 -13.25 0.40 -6.72
N LEU A 405 -13.34 -0.43 -7.76
CA LEU A 405 -12.17 -0.97 -8.47
C LEU A 405 -11.33 0.14 -9.12
N MET A 406 -11.96 1.20 -9.63
CA MET A 406 -11.28 2.38 -10.16
C MET A 406 -10.53 3.17 -9.09
N SER A 407 -11.01 3.16 -7.84
CA SER A 407 -10.26 3.74 -6.72
C SER A 407 -8.97 2.97 -6.46
N CYS A 408 -9.03 1.64 -6.42
CA CYS A 408 -7.84 0.78 -6.29
C CYS A 408 -6.87 0.99 -7.45
N PHE A 409 -7.37 1.09 -8.69
CA PHE A 409 -6.55 1.31 -9.87
C PHE A 409 -5.77 2.63 -9.80
N ARG A 410 -6.41 3.72 -9.36
CA ARG A 410 -5.76 5.02 -9.20
C ARG A 410 -4.61 4.97 -8.19
N VAL A 411 -4.79 4.23 -7.10
CA VAL A 411 -3.71 4.03 -6.10
C VAL A 411 -2.53 3.29 -6.73
N CYS A 412 -2.77 2.18 -7.43
CA CYS A 412 -1.71 1.43 -8.13
C CYS A 412 -0.99 2.29 -9.19
N ALA A 413 -1.73 3.08 -9.96
CA ALA A 413 -1.18 3.92 -11.02
C ALA A 413 -0.31 5.08 -10.48
N SER A 414 -0.64 5.62 -9.30
CA SER A 414 0.09 6.72 -8.65
C SER A 414 1.43 6.31 -8.01
N ASP A 415 1.78 5.02 -8.04
CA ASP A 415 2.98 4.49 -7.40
C ASP A 415 4.25 4.76 -8.23
N THR A 416 4.90 5.90 -7.97
CA THR A 416 6.12 6.36 -8.66
C THR A 416 7.40 6.19 -7.87
N ARG A 417 7.33 5.77 -6.60
CA ARG A 417 8.47 5.77 -5.66
C ARG A 417 9.09 4.40 -5.40
N ALA A 418 8.41 3.32 -5.77
CA ALA A 418 8.89 1.94 -5.56
C ALA A 418 9.76 1.45 -6.73
N GLY A 419 10.75 0.59 -6.44
CA GLY A 419 11.47 -0.18 -7.45
C GLY A 419 10.51 -1.10 -8.23
N ILE A 420 10.90 -1.48 -9.46
CA ILE A 420 10.04 -2.22 -10.39
C ILE A 420 9.54 -3.54 -9.78
N GLU A 421 10.38 -4.26 -9.05
CA GLU A 421 10.03 -5.57 -8.46
C GLU A 421 8.96 -5.47 -7.37
N ASP A 422 8.92 -4.36 -6.63
CA ASP A 422 8.04 -4.17 -5.46
C ASP A 422 6.89 -3.17 -5.72
N SER A 423 6.67 -2.76 -6.96
CA SER A 423 5.68 -1.74 -7.26
C SER A 423 4.24 -2.27 -7.22
N LYS A 424 3.31 -1.47 -6.68
CA LYS A 424 1.87 -1.74 -6.77
C LYS A 424 1.35 -1.72 -8.20
N LYS A 425 2.15 -1.21 -9.15
CA LYS A 425 1.83 -1.22 -10.58
C LYS A 425 1.61 -2.65 -11.11
N TRP A 426 2.21 -3.67 -10.50
CA TRP A 426 1.92 -5.09 -10.79
C TRP A 426 0.43 -5.43 -10.68
N GLY A 427 -0.32 -4.70 -9.84
CA GLY A 427 -1.75 -4.87 -9.66
C GLY A 427 -2.64 -4.23 -10.72
N MET A 428 -2.09 -3.31 -11.53
CA MET A 428 -2.88 -2.52 -12.49
C MET A 428 -3.55 -3.41 -13.52
N LEU A 429 -2.82 -4.35 -14.12
CA LEU A 429 -3.35 -5.19 -15.20
C LEU A 429 -4.49 -6.10 -14.70
N PHE A 430 -4.39 -6.63 -13.48
CA PHE A 430 -5.46 -7.41 -12.88
C PHE A 430 -6.73 -6.57 -12.70
N LEU A 431 -6.61 -5.38 -12.11
CA LEU A 431 -7.75 -4.49 -11.88
C LEU A 431 -8.40 -4.06 -13.20
N VAL A 432 -7.60 -3.71 -14.21
CA VAL A 432 -8.08 -3.40 -15.57
C VAL A 432 -8.84 -4.59 -16.16
N ASN A 433 -8.34 -5.81 -16.01
CA ASN A 433 -9.04 -7.02 -16.47
C ASN A 433 -10.39 -7.24 -15.76
N GLN A 434 -10.51 -6.89 -14.47
CA GLN A 434 -11.81 -6.94 -13.78
C GLN A 434 -12.76 -5.84 -14.26
N LEU A 435 -12.24 -4.61 -14.45
CA LEU A 435 -12.99 -3.48 -14.96
C LEU A 435 -13.50 -3.74 -16.39
N PHE A 436 -12.69 -4.33 -17.27
CA PHE A 436 -13.13 -4.73 -18.61
C PHE A 436 -14.29 -5.72 -18.56
N LYS A 437 -14.25 -6.73 -17.67
CA LYS A 437 -15.36 -7.68 -17.50
C LYS A 437 -16.67 -6.98 -17.10
N ILE A 438 -16.58 -5.89 -16.34
CA ILE A 438 -17.74 -5.07 -15.97
C ILE A 438 -18.17 -4.18 -17.13
N TYR A 439 -17.26 -3.39 -17.70
CA TYR A 439 -17.56 -2.39 -18.75
C TYR A 439 -18.12 -3.00 -20.02
N PHE A 440 -17.62 -4.17 -20.44
CA PHE A 440 -18.20 -4.91 -21.56
C PHE A 440 -19.60 -5.46 -21.24
N LYS A 441 -19.90 -5.73 -19.97
CA LYS A 441 -21.20 -6.25 -19.55
C LYS A 441 -22.26 -5.15 -19.44
N ILE A 442 -21.88 -3.96 -18.98
CA ILE A 442 -22.76 -2.77 -18.91
C ILE A 442 -22.77 -1.94 -20.21
N ASN A 443 -22.08 -2.40 -21.25
CA ASN A 443 -21.94 -1.73 -22.55
C ASN A 443 -21.37 -0.29 -22.49
N LYS A 444 -20.45 0.00 -21.55
CA LYS A 444 -19.76 1.30 -21.42
C LYS A 444 -18.31 1.22 -21.92
N LEU A 445 -18.13 0.88 -23.20
CA LEU A 445 -16.81 0.60 -23.79
C LEU A 445 -15.86 1.82 -23.83
N HIS A 446 -16.40 3.04 -23.85
CA HIS A 446 -15.60 4.28 -23.87
C HIS A 446 -14.71 4.42 -22.62
N LEU A 447 -15.13 3.86 -21.48
CA LEU A 447 -14.37 3.88 -20.22
C LEU A 447 -13.11 3.00 -20.25
N CYS A 448 -12.97 2.12 -21.24
CA CYS A 448 -11.78 1.30 -21.41
C CYS A 448 -10.58 2.12 -21.93
N LYS A 449 -10.82 3.20 -22.70
CA LYS A 449 -9.74 3.95 -23.38
C LYS A 449 -8.70 4.56 -22.42
N PRO A 450 -9.08 5.20 -21.29
CA PRO A 450 -8.11 5.69 -20.31
C PRO A 450 -7.30 4.56 -19.64
N LEU A 451 -7.92 3.41 -19.39
CA LEU A 451 -7.26 2.25 -18.79
C LEU A 451 -6.19 1.65 -19.70
N ILE A 452 -6.52 1.53 -21.00
CA ILE A 452 -5.59 1.06 -22.02
C ILE A 452 -4.36 1.97 -22.08
N ARG A 453 -4.57 3.29 -22.18
CA ARG A 453 -3.48 4.28 -22.21
C ARG A 453 -2.55 4.17 -20.99
N ALA A 454 -3.11 3.98 -19.80
CA ALA A 454 -2.34 3.88 -18.57
C ALA A 454 -1.51 2.58 -18.47
N ILE A 455 -1.98 1.47 -19.04
CA ILE A 455 -1.22 0.22 -19.11
C ILE A 455 -0.14 0.31 -20.19
N ASP A 456 -0.48 0.85 -21.37
CA ASP A 456 0.45 0.94 -22.50
C ASP A 456 1.60 1.93 -22.22
N SER A 457 1.34 2.97 -21.41
CA SER A 457 2.36 3.91 -20.93
C SER A 457 3.16 3.40 -19.73
N SER A 458 2.87 2.20 -19.22
CA SER A 458 3.56 1.63 -18.05
C SER A 458 4.81 0.88 -18.48
N ASN A 459 5.88 1.02 -17.69
CA ASN A 459 7.14 0.32 -17.91
C ASN A 459 7.02 -1.20 -17.71
N LEU A 460 5.94 -1.69 -17.09
CA LEU A 460 5.70 -3.11 -16.78
C LEU A 460 4.91 -3.89 -17.86
N LYS A 461 4.56 -3.25 -18.99
CA LYS A 461 3.58 -3.79 -19.96
C LYS A 461 3.89 -5.22 -20.45
N ASP A 462 5.16 -5.60 -20.53
CA ASP A 462 5.60 -6.89 -21.04
C ASP A 462 5.90 -7.92 -19.94
N ASP A 463 6.10 -7.47 -18.70
CA ASP A 463 6.52 -8.30 -17.58
C ASP A 463 5.35 -8.96 -16.84
N TYR A 464 4.11 -8.52 -17.08
CA TYR A 464 2.93 -9.15 -16.49
C TYR A 464 2.78 -10.62 -16.92
N SER A 465 2.20 -11.44 -16.04
CA SER A 465 1.91 -12.85 -16.33
C SER A 465 1.16 -13.03 -17.66
N THR A 466 1.54 -14.06 -18.41
CA THR A 466 0.93 -14.39 -19.72
C THR A 466 -0.59 -14.54 -19.63
N ALA A 467 -1.11 -15.12 -18.53
CA ALA A 467 -2.55 -15.27 -18.33
C ALA A 467 -3.30 -13.92 -18.23
N GLN A 468 -2.71 -12.93 -17.55
CA GLN A 468 -3.29 -11.58 -17.46
C GLN A 468 -3.16 -10.84 -18.80
N ARG A 469 -2.02 -10.97 -19.49
CA ARG A 469 -1.80 -10.37 -20.82
C ARG A 469 -2.78 -10.93 -21.86
N VAL A 470 -3.02 -12.23 -21.87
CA VAL A 470 -4.03 -12.87 -22.75
C VAL A 470 -5.43 -12.30 -22.49
N THR A 471 -5.82 -12.13 -21.23
CA THR A 471 -7.14 -11.55 -20.89
C THR A 471 -7.23 -10.09 -21.33
N TYR A 472 -6.19 -9.31 -21.10
CA TYR A 472 -6.11 -7.90 -21.50
C TYR A 472 -6.22 -7.75 -23.02
N LYS A 473 -5.36 -8.45 -23.77
CA LYS A 473 -5.32 -8.42 -25.23
C LYS A 473 -6.62 -8.90 -25.86
N TYR A 474 -7.30 -9.89 -25.26
CA TYR A 474 -8.64 -10.30 -25.67
C TYR A 474 -9.66 -9.14 -25.61
N TYR A 475 -9.70 -8.38 -24.51
CA TYR A 475 -10.65 -7.27 -24.38
C TYR A 475 -10.26 -6.04 -25.22
N VAL A 476 -8.97 -5.70 -25.28
CA VAL A 476 -8.49 -4.58 -26.12
C VAL A 476 -8.73 -4.88 -27.60
N GLY A 477 -8.46 -6.10 -28.06
CA GLY A 477 -8.74 -6.52 -29.44
C GLY A 477 -10.24 -6.50 -29.77
N ARG A 478 -11.10 -6.92 -28.84
CA ARG A 478 -12.56 -6.77 -29.00
C ARG A 478 -13.00 -5.32 -29.10
N LYS A 479 -12.42 -4.43 -28.30
CA LYS A 479 -12.71 -2.99 -28.37
C LYS A 479 -12.27 -2.42 -29.73
N ALA A 480 -11.06 -2.74 -30.19
CA ALA A 480 -10.55 -2.32 -31.49
C ALA A 480 -11.45 -2.81 -32.64
N MET A 481 -11.93 -4.06 -32.57
CA MET A 481 -12.91 -4.60 -33.53
C MET A 481 -14.20 -3.76 -33.56
N PHE A 482 -14.74 -3.35 -32.41
CA PHE A 482 -15.93 -2.48 -32.36
C PHE A 482 -15.67 -1.05 -32.86
N ASP A 483 -14.45 -0.56 -32.67
CA ASP A 483 -13.98 0.72 -33.23
C ASP A 483 -13.64 0.61 -34.74
N SER A 484 -13.84 -0.56 -35.36
CA SER A 484 -13.48 -0.88 -36.75
C SER A 484 -11.98 -0.82 -37.08
N ASP A 485 -11.10 -0.83 -36.07
CA ASP A 485 -9.66 -0.99 -36.24
C ASP A 485 -9.30 -2.49 -36.31
N PHE A 486 -9.48 -3.08 -37.49
CA PHE A 486 -9.34 -4.53 -37.69
C PHE A 486 -7.89 -5.01 -37.63
N LYS A 487 -6.92 -4.18 -38.03
CA LYS A 487 -5.49 -4.53 -37.98
C LYS A 487 -5.03 -4.67 -36.52
N GLN A 488 -5.32 -3.68 -35.69
CA GLN A 488 -4.99 -3.76 -34.27
C GLN A 488 -5.79 -4.84 -33.54
N ALA A 489 -7.06 -5.05 -33.92
CA ALA A 489 -7.87 -6.14 -33.39
C ALA A 489 -7.27 -7.52 -33.67
N GLU A 490 -6.75 -7.73 -34.89
CA GLU A 490 -6.10 -8.97 -35.31
C GLU A 490 -4.86 -9.24 -34.47
N GLU A 491 -3.97 -8.26 -34.34
CA GLU A 491 -2.71 -8.41 -33.59
C GLU A 491 -2.97 -8.86 -32.15
N TYR A 492 -3.89 -8.17 -31.46
CA TYR A 492 -4.21 -8.47 -30.06
C TYR A 492 -4.97 -9.78 -29.87
N LEU A 493 -5.91 -10.12 -30.76
CA LEU A 493 -6.67 -11.37 -30.66
C LEU A 493 -5.81 -12.58 -31.05
N SER A 494 -4.93 -12.46 -32.04
CA SER A 494 -3.95 -13.47 -32.42
C SER A 494 -2.98 -13.74 -31.27
N PHE A 495 -2.42 -12.68 -30.66
CA PHE A 495 -1.58 -12.82 -29.46
C PHE A 495 -2.31 -13.58 -28.35
N ALA A 496 -3.57 -13.20 -28.06
CA ALA A 496 -4.36 -13.85 -27.03
C ALA A 496 -4.60 -15.33 -27.32
N PHE A 497 -4.83 -15.72 -28.58
CA PHE A 497 -5.08 -17.10 -28.99
C PHE A 497 -3.83 -18.00 -28.87
N GLU A 498 -2.69 -17.48 -29.33
CA GLU A 498 -1.40 -18.18 -29.34
C GLU A 498 -0.88 -18.43 -27.92
N HIS A 499 -0.93 -17.39 -27.07
CA HIS A 499 -0.43 -17.43 -25.70
C HIS A 499 -1.45 -18.01 -24.70
N CYS A 500 -2.67 -18.32 -25.15
CA CYS A 500 -3.63 -19.04 -24.32
C CYS A 500 -3.20 -20.50 -24.11
N HIS A 501 -3.25 -20.96 -22.85
CA HIS A 501 -2.85 -22.32 -22.48
C HIS A 501 -3.59 -23.40 -23.29
N ARG A 502 -2.86 -24.44 -23.73
CA ARG A 502 -3.38 -25.49 -24.63
C ARG A 502 -4.56 -26.27 -24.05
N SER A 503 -4.62 -26.44 -22.73
CA SER A 503 -5.75 -27.13 -22.05
C SER A 503 -7.03 -26.27 -21.95
N SER A 504 -6.94 -24.95 -22.11
CA SER A 504 -8.05 -24.02 -21.90
C SER A 504 -8.92 -23.86 -23.16
N GLN A 505 -9.53 -24.96 -23.61
CA GLN A 505 -10.32 -25.04 -24.85
C GLN A 505 -11.46 -24.01 -24.89
N LYS A 506 -12.13 -23.78 -23.75
CA LYS A 506 -13.20 -22.78 -23.64
C LYS A 506 -12.71 -21.35 -23.92
N ASN A 507 -11.53 -20.97 -23.41
CA ASN A 507 -10.98 -19.63 -23.61
C ASN A 507 -10.51 -19.44 -25.05
N LYS A 508 -9.86 -20.45 -25.63
CA LYS A 508 -9.48 -20.44 -27.05
C LYS A 508 -10.70 -20.29 -27.95
N ARG A 509 -11.77 -21.02 -27.67
CA ARG A 509 -13.05 -20.88 -28.35
C ARG A 509 -13.62 -19.45 -28.22
N MET A 510 -13.58 -18.86 -27.02
CA MET A 510 -14.05 -17.48 -26.81
C MET A 510 -13.23 -16.45 -27.60
N ILE A 511 -11.91 -16.63 -27.71
CA ILE A 511 -11.05 -15.75 -28.50
C ILE A 511 -11.37 -15.90 -29.99
N LEU A 512 -11.51 -17.14 -30.49
CA LEU A 512 -11.80 -17.43 -31.90
C LEU A 512 -13.12 -16.83 -32.38
N ILE A 513 -14.15 -16.77 -31.53
CA ILE A 513 -15.43 -16.13 -31.90
C ILE A 513 -15.23 -14.69 -32.39
N TYR A 514 -14.24 -13.96 -31.87
CA TYR A 514 -13.94 -12.59 -32.29
C TYR A 514 -12.79 -12.53 -33.30
N LEU A 515 -11.80 -13.43 -33.21
CA LEU A 515 -10.67 -13.45 -34.15
C LEU A 515 -11.10 -13.88 -35.56
N LEU A 516 -12.06 -14.81 -35.68
CA LEU A 516 -12.51 -15.32 -36.98
C LEU A 516 -13.12 -14.21 -37.85
N PRO A 517 -14.13 -13.43 -37.41
CA PRO A 517 -14.64 -12.30 -38.19
C PRO A 517 -13.55 -11.31 -38.61
N VAL A 518 -12.62 -10.99 -37.71
CA VAL A 518 -11.52 -10.04 -37.98
C VAL A 518 -10.57 -10.59 -39.05
N LYS A 519 -10.13 -11.85 -38.94
CA LYS A 519 -9.28 -12.47 -39.96
C LYS A 519 -9.99 -12.62 -41.30
N MET A 520 -11.28 -12.95 -41.30
CA MET A 520 -12.09 -12.99 -42.52
C MET A 520 -12.20 -11.61 -43.17
N LEU A 521 -12.32 -10.54 -42.36
CA LEU A 521 -12.31 -9.15 -42.84
C LEU A 521 -10.96 -8.75 -43.46
N LEU A 522 -9.86 -9.31 -42.96
CA LEU A 522 -8.52 -9.14 -43.52
C LEU A 522 -8.23 -10.12 -44.67
N GLY A 523 -9.22 -10.92 -45.10
CA GLY A 523 -9.11 -11.85 -46.23
C GLY A 523 -8.56 -13.24 -45.90
N HIS A 524 -8.29 -13.55 -44.63
CA HIS A 524 -7.84 -14.86 -44.19
C HIS A 524 -9.02 -15.74 -43.74
N MET A 525 -9.28 -16.81 -44.50
CA MET A 525 -10.39 -17.73 -44.23
C MET A 525 -9.96 -18.89 -43.31
N PRO A 526 -10.78 -19.29 -42.31
CA PRO A 526 -10.44 -20.40 -41.43
C PRO A 526 -10.61 -21.78 -42.08
N THR A 527 -9.84 -22.76 -41.61
CA THR A 527 -9.97 -24.15 -42.04
C THR A 527 -11.11 -24.87 -41.31
N ILE A 528 -11.74 -25.84 -41.98
CA ILE A 528 -12.84 -26.64 -41.39
C ILE A 528 -12.39 -27.40 -40.15
N GLU A 529 -11.14 -27.88 -40.14
CA GLU A 529 -10.55 -28.59 -39.00
C GLU A 529 -10.47 -27.71 -37.74
N LEU A 530 -10.07 -26.44 -37.91
CA LEU A 530 -10.03 -25.47 -36.81
C LEU A 530 -11.43 -25.24 -36.22
N LEU A 531 -12.43 -25.07 -37.08
CA LEU A 531 -13.82 -24.86 -36.66
C LEU A 531 -14.38 -26.08 -35.91
N ARG A 532 -14.07 -27.29 -36.39
CA ARG A 532 -14.48 -28.54 -35.74
C ARG A 532 -13.83 -28.69 -34.37
N LYS A 533 -12.52 -28.43 -34.28
CA LYS A 533 -11.73 -28.54 -33.04
C LYS A 533 -12.27 -27.69 -31.89
N TYR A 534 -12.79 -26.50 -32.18
CA TYR A 534 -13.30 -25.57 -31.16
C TYR A 534 -14.83 -25.43 -31.13
N HIS A 535 -15.56 -26.31 -31.82
CA HIS A 535 -17.03 -26.29 -31.88
C HIS A 535 -17.60 -24.94 -32.35
N LEU A 536 -17.11 -24.48 -33.51
CA LEU A 536 -17.47 -23.22 -34.18
C LEU A 536 -17.98 -23.47 -35.61
N MET A 537 -18.68 -24.59 -35.83
CA MET A 537 -19.20 -24.97 -37.16
C MET A 537 -20.20 -23.96 -37.74
N GLN A 538 -20.78 -23.08 -36.92
CA GLN A 538 -21.62 -21.96 -37.36
C GLN A 538 -20.90 -21.03 -38.35
N PHE A 539 -19.56 -20.96 -38.29
CA PHE A 539 -18.76 -20.16 -39.21
C PHE A 539 -18.45 -20.87 -40.54
N SER A 540 -18.77 -22.17 -40.69
CA SER A 540 -18.39 -22.94 -41.88
C SER A 540 -19.09 -22.46 -43.14
N GLU A 541 -20.41 -22.25 -43.07
CA GLU A 541 -21.21 -21.74 -44.19
C GLU A 541 -20.83 -20.29 -44.53
N VAL A 542 -20.59 -19.46 -43.51
CA VAL A 542 -20.09 -18.08 -43.69
C VAL A 542 -18.73 -18.08 -44.39
N THR A 543 -17.80 -18.95 -43.97
CA THR A 543 -16.47 -19.05 -44.58
C THR A 543 -16.55 -19.47 -46.03
N LYS A 544 -17.37 -20.49 -46.33
CA LYS A 544 -17.61 -20.96 -47.69
C LYS A 544 -18.20 -19.83 -48.55
N ALA A 545 -19.24 -19.17 -48.07
CA ALA A 545 -19.90 -18.07 -48.77
C ALA A 545 -18.94 -16.94 -49.13
N VAL A 546 -18.13 -16.47 -48.17
CA VAL A 546 -17.16 -15.39 -48.41
C VAL A 546 -16.08 -15.85 -49.39
N SER A 547 -15.54 -17.06 -49.23
CA SER A 547 -14.50 -17.59 -50.13
C SER A 547 -15.00 -17.78 -51.57
N GLU A 548 -16.26 -18.16 -51.73
CA GLU A 548 -16.88 -18.38 -53.03
C GLU A 548 -17.47 -17.10 -53.64
N GLY A 549 -17.53 -15.99 -52.91
CA GLY A 549 -18.23 -14.78 -53.36
C GLY A 549 -19.74 -14.98 -53.48
N ASN A 550 -20.33 -15.88 -52.69
CA ASN A 550 -21.75 -16.22 -52.75
C ASN A 550 -22.54 -15.41 -51.71
N LEU A 551 -23.19 -14.32 -52.14
CA LEU A 551 -23.95 -13.42 -51.27
C LEU A 551 -25.23 -14.06 -50.73
N LEU A 552 -25.90 -14.90 -51.53
CA LEU A 552 -27.10 -15.61 -51.11
C LEU A 552 -26.79 -16.54 -49.93
N LEU A 553 -25.77 -17.38 -50.10
CA LEU A 553 -25.32 -18.31 -49.05
C LEU A 553 -24.85 -17.56 -47.80
N LEU A 554 -24.24 -16.38 -47.95
CA LEU A 554 -23.85 -15.56 -46.82
C LEU A 554 -25.08 -15.08 -46.03
N ASN A 555 -26.08 -14.53 -46.71
CA ASN A 555 -27.30 -14.05 -46.07
C ASN A 555 -28.07 -15.19 -45.38
N GLU A 556 -28.20 -16.35 -46.05
CA GLU A 556 -28.80 -17.56 -45.47
C GLU A 556 -28.03 -18.05 -44.24
N ALA A 557 -26.70 -18.10 -44.29
CA ALA A 557 -25.87 -18.51 -43.17
C ALA A 557 -25.98 -17.57 -41.97
N LEU A 558 -26.03 -16.25 -42.21
CA LEU A 558 -26.24 -15.24 -41.18
C LEU A 558 -27.62 -15.35 -40.55
N ALA A 559 -28.67 -15.57 -41.35
CA ALA A 559 -30.05 -15.75 -40.87
C ALA A 559 -30.21 -17.05 -40.05
N LYS A 560 -29.72 -18.17 -40.58
CA LYS A 560 -29.79 -19.49 -39.93
C LYS A 560 -29.14 -19.52 -38.55
N HIS A 561 -28.06 -18.76 -38.37
CA HIS A 561 -27.30 -18.70 -37.12
C HIS A 561 -27.39 -17.34 -36.42
N GLU A 562 -28.39 -16.53 -36.76
CA GLU A 562 -28.57 -15.16 -36.28
C GLU A 562 -28.55 -15.08 -34.74
N THR A 563 -29.34 -15.93 -34.08
CA THR A 563 -29.43 -15.97 -32.61
C THR A 563 -28.07 -16.19 -31.93
N PHE A 564 -27.19 -17.01 -32.54
CA PHE A 564 -25.84 -17.25 -32.05
C PHE A 564 -24.95 -16.02 -32.24
N PHE A 565 -24.97 -15.42 -33.44
CA PHE A 565 -24.13 -14.26 -33.76
C PHE A 565 -24.53 -12.98 -33.00
N ILE A 566 -25.84 -12.75 -32.80
CA ILE A 566 -26.36 -11.65 -31.97
C ILE A 566 -25.94 -11.85 -30.52
N ARG A 567 -26.13 -13.05 -29.97
CA ARG A 567 -25.71 -13.36 -28.59
C ARG A 567 -24.21 -13.19 -28.37
N CYS A 568 -23.39 -13.47 -29.38
CA CYS A 568 -21.95 -13.24 -29.33
C CYS A 568 -21.55 -11.77 -29.57
N GLY A 569 -22.47 -10.94 -30.06
CA GLY A 569 -22.23 -9.53 -30.37
C GLY A 569 -21.36 -9.31 -31.61
N ILE A 570 -21.39 -10.23 -32.58
CA ILE A 570 -20.57 -10.18 -33.80
C ILE A 570 -21.39 -10.07 -35.09
N PHE A 571 -22.72 -10.10 -35.01
CA PHE A 571 -23.60 -10.07 -36.19
C PHE A 571 -23.28 -8.89 -37.13
N LEU A 572 -23.25 -7.66 -36.59
CA LEU A 572 -22.93 -6.45 -37.36
C LEU A 572 -21.52 -6.47 -37.96
N ILE A 573 -20.57 -7.16 -37.32
CA ILE A 573 -19.20 -7.30 -37.85
C ILE A 573 -19.19 -8.31 -38.99
N LEU A 574 -19.95 -9.41 -38.87
CA LEU A 574 -20.10 -10.39 -39.93
C LEU A 574 -20.85 -9.83 -41.15
N GLU A 575 -21.80 -8.91 -40.96
CA GLU A 575 -22.44 -8.23 -42.08
C GLU A 575 -21.46 -7.43 -42.94
N LYS A 576 -20.39 -6.87 -42.33
CA LYS A 576 -19.32 -6.19 -43.10
C LYS A 576 -18.58 -7.14 -44.06
N LEU A 577 -18.68 -8.46 -43.88
CA LEU A 577 -18.13 -9.45 -44.83
C LEU A 577 -18.83 -9.42 -46.19
N LYS A 578 -20.03 -8.83 -46.30
CA LYS A 578 -20.70 -8.60 -47.59
C LYS A 578 -19.77 -7.88 -48.56
N ILE A 579 -19.00 -6.90 -48.10
CA ILE A 579 -18.04 -6.14 -48.93
C ILE A 579 -16.98 -7.05 -49.54
N ILE A 580 -16.42 -7.97 -48.76
CA ILE A 580 -15.39 -8.91 -49.24
C ILE A 580 -16.01 -9.97 -50.15
N THR A 581 -17.26 -10.33 -49.91
CA THR A 581 -18.01 -11.26 -50.73
C THR A 581 -18.30 -10.65 -52.11
N TYR A 582 -18.69 -9.37 -52.17
CA TYR A 582 -18.79 -8.60 -53.41
C TYR A 582 -17.45 -8.58 -54.16
N ARG A 583 -16.35 -8.26 -53.45
CA ARG A 583 -15.00 -8.28 -54.04
C ARG A 583 -14.66 -9.62 -54.68
N ASN A 584 -14.93 -10.72 -53.97
CA ASN A 584 -14.61 -12.07 -54.44
C ASN A 584 -15.51 -12.50 -55.60
N LEU A 585 -16.80 -12.12 -55.59
CA LEU A 585 -17.72 -12.32 -56.71
C LEU A 585 -17.23 -11.59 -57.97
N PHE A 586 -16.92 -10.30 -57.83
CA PHE A 586 -16.46 -9.49 -58.95
C PHE A 586 -15.10 -9.94 -59.47
N LYS A 587 -14.20 -10.41 -58.59
CA LYS A 587 -12.97 -11.07 -58.99
C LYS A 587 -13.22 -12.32 -59.84
N LYS A 588 -14.23 -13.14 -59.51
CA LYS A 588 -14.61 -14.30 -60.33
C LYS A 588 -15.17 -13.87 -61.69
N VAL A 589 -16.04 -12.87 -61.73
CA VAL A 589 -16.57 -12.32 -62.99
C VAL A 589 -15.43 -11.80 -63.88
N TYR A 590 -14.48 -11.07 -63.31
CA TYR A 590 -13.28 -10.62 -64.00
C TYR A 590 -12.44 -11.78 -64.56
N LEU A 591 -12.15 -12.80 -63.74
CA LEU A 591 -11.38 -13.98 -64.15
C LEU A 591 -12.07 -14.80 -65.24
N LEU A 592 -13.40 -14.79 -65.30
CA LEU A 592 -14.19 -15.45 -66.34
C LEU A 592 -14.19 -14.66 -67.65
N LEU A 593 -14.32 -13.33 -67.59
CA LEU A 593 -14.33 -12.48 -68.77
C LEU A 593 -12.96 -12.34 -69.43
N LYS A 594 -11.87 -12.36 -68.64
CA LYS A 594 -10.46 -12.22 -69.12
C LYS A 594 -10.22 -11.01 -70.03
N THR A 595 -11.03 -9.96 -69.90
CA THR A 595 -10.93 -8.71 -70.66
C THR A 595 -10.48 -7.56 -69.75
N HIS A 596 -9.72 -6.62 -70.33
CA HIS A 596 -9.27 -5.40 -69.66
C HIS A 596 -10.39 -4.36 -69.49
N GLN A 597 -11.46 -4.48 -70.29
CA GLN A 597 -12.69 -3.72 -70.18
C GLN A 597 -13.80 -4.60 -69.60
N LEU A 598 -14.39 -4.14 -68.50
CA LEU A 598 -15.45 -4.85 -67.78
C LEU A 598 -16.77 -4.10 -67.95
N SER A 599 -17.75 -4.75 -68.58
CA SER A 599 -19.11 -4.23 -68.66
C SER A 599 -19.80 -4.33 -67.30
N LEU A 600 -20.49 -3.25 -66.90
CA LEU A 600 -21.31 -3.21 -65.69
C LEU A 600 -22.46 -4.21 -65.74
N ASP A 601 -22.97 -4.53 -66.93
CA ASP A 601 -24.03 -5.52 -67.13
C ASP A 601 -23.59 -6.92 -66.68
N ALA A 602 -22.32 -7.27 -66.86
CA ALA A 602 -21.81 -8.57 -66.42
C ALA A 602 -21.82 -8.70 -64.89
N PHE A 603 -21.52 -7.61 -64.17
CA PHE A 603 -21.63 -7.58 -62.71
C PHE A 603 -23.09 -7.55 -62.25
N LEU A 604 -23.96 -6.82 -62.95
CA LEU A 604 -25.41 -6.79 -62.69
C LEU A 604 -26.02 -8.20 -62.82
N VAL A 605 -25.68 -8.95 -63.88
CA VAL A 605 -26.12 -10.33 -64.07
C VAL A 605 -25.62 -11.22 -62.94
N ALA A 606 -24.35 -11.09 -62.54
CA ALA A 606 -23.80 -11.86 -61.43
C ALA A 606 -24.50 -11.58 -60.09
N LEU A 607 -24.87 -10.33 -59.82
CA LEU A 607 -25.61 -9.95 -58.61
C LEU A 607 -27.05 -10.45 -58.60
N LYS A 608 -27.74 -10.35 -59.75
CA LYS A 608 -29.08 -10.93 -59.93
C LYS A 608 -29.04 -12.45 -59.76
N PHE A 609 -28.00 -13.12 -60.26
CA PHE A 609 -27.79 -14.55 -60.05
C PHE A 609 -27.59 -14.92 -58.57
N MET A 610 -27.09 -14.00 -57.75
CA MET A 610 -27.00 -14.16 -56.29
C MET A 610 -28.26 -13.68 -55.54
N HIS A 611 -29.37 -13.43 -56.24
CA HIS A 611 -30.64 -12.96 -55.66
C HIS A 611 -30.51 -11.68 -54.82
N VAL A 612 -29.63 -10.76 -55.20
CA VAL A 612 -29.65 -9.41 -54.61
C VAL A 612 -30.82 -8.65 -55.23
N GLU A 613 -31.86 -8.41 -54.42
CA GLU A 613 -33.09 -7.71 -54.83
C GLU A 613 -32.79 -6.24 -55.16
N ASP A 614 -33.56 -5.68 -56.10
CA ASP A 614 -33.56 -4.25 -56.48
C ASP A 614 -32.25 -3.63 -56.99
N VAL A 615 -31.24 -4.43 -57.38
CA VAL A 615 -29.99 -3.89 -57.93
C VAL A 615 -30.16 -3.42 -59.38
N ASP A 616 -29.85 -2.15 -59.63
CA ASP A 616 -29.70 -1.53 -60.95
C ASP A 616 -28.23 -1.20 -61.28
N ILE A 617 -27.98 -0.61 -62.47
CA ILE A 617 -26.62 -0.28 -62.91
C ILE A 617 -25.97 0.78 -62.02
N ASP A 618 -26.74 1.73 -61.48
CA ASP A 618 -26.25 2.80 -60.63
C ASP A 618 -25.79 2.23 -59.26
N GLU A 619 -26.51 1.25 -58.73
CA GLU A 619 -26.14 0.54 -57.53
C GLU A 619 -24.88 -0.34 -57.74
N VAL A 620 -24.74 -0.97 -58.90
CA VAL A 620 -23.49 -1.67 -59.28
C VAL A 620 -22.30 -0.71 -59.31
N GLN A 621 -22.47 0.48 -59.88
CA GLN A 621 -21.44 1.53 -59.88
C GLN A 621 -21.08 1.96 -58.45
N CYS A 622 -22.08 2.16 -57.58
CA CYS A 622 -21.87 2.52 -56.19
C CYS A 622 -21.06 1.45 -55.42
N ILE A 623 -21.42 0.17 -55.58
CA ILE A 623 -20.69 -0.96 -54.96
C ILE A 623 -19.25 -1.00 -55.47
N LEU A 624 -19.04 -0.87 -56.79
CA LEU A 624 -17.70 -0.84 -57.39
C LEU A 624 -16.88 0.35 -56.89
N ALA A 625 -17.46 1.55 -56.83
CA ALA A 625 -16.79 2.74 -56.34
C ALA A 625 -16.35 2.57 -54.86
N ASN A 626 -17.21 2.00 -54.01
CA ASN A 626 -16.89 1.69 -52.62
C ASN A 626 -15.76 0.65 -52.50
N LEU A 627 -15.76 -0.38 -53.35
CA LEU A 627 -14.69 -1.38 -53.39
C LEU A 627 -13.35 -0.78 -53.84
N ILE A 628 -13.37 0.11 -54.83
CA ILE A 628 -12.18 0.81 -55.32
C ILE A 628 -11.62 1.73 -54.24
N TYR A 629 -12.49 2.52 -53.59
CA TYR A 629 -12.10 3.41 -52.50
C TYR A 629 -11.45 2.65 -51.33
N MET A 630 -12.06 1.55 -50.90
CA MET A 630 -11.53 0.70 -49.82
C MET A 630 -10.17 0.07 -50.18
N CYS A 631 -9.92 -0.25 -51.45
CA CYS A 631 -8.63 -0.74 -51.91
C CYS A 631 -7.54 0.34 -51.98
N ALA A 632 -7.91 1.63 -52.06
CA ALA A 632 -6.95 2.74 -52.08
C ALA A 632 -6.40 3.06 -50.68
N ASP A 633 -7.16 2.81 -49.60
CA ASP A 633 -6.74 3.06 -48.21
C ASP A 633 -5.83 1.95 -47.61
N ASP A 634 -5.87 0.71 -48.14
CA ASP A 634 -5.06 -0.43 -47.67
C ASP A 634 -3.72 -0.55 -48.44
N LEU A 635 -2.75 0.29 -48.07
CA LEU A 635 -1.38 0.40 -48.63
C LEU A 635 -0.43 -0.82 -48.48
N GLN A 636 -0.92 -2.07 -48.48
CA GLN A 636 -0.07 -3.28 -48.34
C GLN A 636 -0.24 -4.36 -49.41
N THR A 637 -0.79 -4.03 -50.57
CA THR A 637 -0.93 -5.03 -51.65
C THR A 637 -0.69 -4.41 -53.02
N GLU A 638 0.38 -4.82 -53.69
CA GLU A 638 0.84 -4.33 -55.01
C GLU A 638 -0.20 -4.52 -56.13
N CYS A 639 -0.24 -3.61 -57.10
CA CYS A 639 -1.44 -3.34 -57.87
C CYS A 639 -1.17 -3.39 -59.41
N ILE A 640 -1.94 -4.17 -60.22
CA ILE A 640 -1.96 -4.18 -61.72
C ILE A 640 -3.25 -3.55 -62.38
N PRO A 641 -3.16 -2.64 -63.38
CA PRO A 641 -4.24 -1.72 -63.84
C PRO A 641 -5.43 -2.32 -64.63
N LEU A 642 -6.64 -1.73 -64.51
CA LEU A 642 -7.87 -2.05 -65.27
C LEU A 642 -8.63 -0.77 -65.74
N GLN A 643 -9.32 -0.82 -66.90
CA GLN A 643 -10.11 0.28 -67.48
C GLN A 643 -11.61 -0.06 -67.51
N LEU A 644 -12.46 0.78 -66.91
CA LEU A 644 -13.92 0.70 -67.03
C LEU A 644 -14.38 1.46 -68.29
N SER A 645 -15.40 0.93 -68.98
CA SER A 645 -15.91 1.49 -70.25
C SER A 645 -16.61 2.86 -70.12
N SER A 646 -16.82 3.35 -68.90
CA SER A 646 -17.49 4.62 -68.60
C SER A 646 -16.55 5.63 -67.93
N GLY A 647 -15.45 6.00 -68.58
CA GLY A 647 -14.74 7.28 -68.38
C GLY A 647 -14.23 7.70 -66.98
N ALA A 648 -14.36 6.89 -65.94
CA ALA A 648 -13.96 7.24 -64.57
C ALA A 648 -12.56 6.71 -64.24
N GLN A 649 -11.78 7.55 -63.55
CA GLN A 649 -10.35 7.38 -63.30
C GLN A 649 -9.96 6.08 -62.56
N VAL A 650 -8.79 5.59 -62.93
CA VAL A 650 -8.11 4.31 -62.67
C VAL A 650 -7.77 4.08 -61.19
N PHE A 651 -7.74 2.82 -60.70
CA PHE A 651 -6.75 2.15 -59.79
C PHE A 651 -7.35 0.82 -59.17
N VAL A 652 -6.65 -0.10 -58.48
CA VAL A 652 -5.93 -1.32 -58.98
C VAL A 652 -6.10 -2.57 -58.02
N PHE A 653 -5.89 -3.86 -58.40
CA PHE A 653 -5.86 -5.08 -57.50
C PHE A 653 -4.61 -6.03 -57.68
N PRO A 654 -4.13 -6.78 -56.64
CA PRO A 654 -3.00 -7.75 -56.72
C PRO A 654 -3.35 -9.20 -57.09
N GLN A 655 -2.35 -9.92 -57.64
CA GLN A 655 -2.23 -11.39 -57.62
C GLN A 655 -1.42 -11.85 -56.37
N GLY A 656 -1.84 -12.95 -55.73
CA GLY A 656 -1.02 -13.65 -54.72
C GLY A 656 -0.03 -14.63 -55.39
N PRO A 657 0.99 -15.12 -54.66
CA PRO A 657 2.07 -15.93 -55.23
C PRO A 657 1.53 -17.27 -55.74
N GLY A 658 1.97 -17.66 -56.93
CA GLY A 658 1.59 -18.91 -57.57
C GLY A 658 2.13 -20.13 -56.82
N ASP A 659 1.30 -21.16 -56.77
CA ASP A 659 1.74 -22.53 -56.55
C ASP A 659 2.89 -22.84 -57.52
N SER A 660 4.08 -22.98 -56.95
CA SER A 660 5.20 -23.68 -57.57
C SER A 660 5.84 -24.59 -56.52
N ARG A 661 5.37 -25.84 -56.58
CA ARG A 661 5.80 -27.08 -55.87
C ARG A 661 5.16 -27.38 -54.53
#